data_AF-A0A7V9IPM0-F1
#
_entry.id   AF-A0A7V9IPM0-F1
#
_cell.length_a   1.000
_cell.length_b   1.000
_cell.length_c   1.000
_cell.angle_alpha   90.00
_cell.angle_beta   90.00
_cell.angle_gamma   90.00
#
_symmetry.space_group_name_H-M   'P 1'
#
loop_
_entity.id
_entity.type
_entity.pdbx_description
1 polymer ?
#
loop_
_entity_poly.entity_id
_entity_poly.type
_entity_poly.pdbx_seq_one_letter_code
_entity_poly.pdbx_strand_id
1 'polypeptide(L)'
;GWSALPNPFLWTAVVIAVLLAPPMAAALTDLLRKPTEAPFDQHFLAVLRTARAQFAQVLLSLAWLPYEAFYTLDAILRTLWRMLLSRRRLLEWNPSSEVERDIEESDRTDLVTTYRTMWIGPALAVMTWTLLPAMNVSALRVAAPILLLWLISPGVAWWISRPLAARQQTLSLEQTQFLRRLARKTWGFFETYVGAEENWLPPDNVQQKTDVVIAHRTSPTNMGMALLADLSAHDFGYLSSGQLIARTTRALRTMNSLERYRGHFFNWYDTRTLGPLSPRYISTVDSGNLAGHLMTLRAGFNALPDAPIVNPRWLEGISDTFEILREAAGRASPRVLIRFAAALEQTTAERGDSLTLIRTHITLLSTLAAEVAEHYVGVISAPRAPMVSVPVMAVDEHHDEHAIEAISWAQSLARQCADLRDDLLLLAPLSASSSASDPAAVEAVPTLRQLAGIESAARGAARDRLAAVEQLAQQSGDLAAVDYSFLFDKVRRQFVIGYNVGDSRADASYYDLLASEARLANFVAIAQGQAPQESWFALSRLLTTAGGEPLLLSWSGSMFEYLMPLLVMPTYEDTLLDQTYVAAVQRQIEYGRQRGVPWGVSECGYNTVDVHDNYQYRAFGVPGLGIKRGLADDLVVAPYASALALMVAPQEACANLQRLAAGGLYGRFGMFEAIDYTASRQRRGESSSIVRSFMAHHHGMSMLAFSYALLDRPMQKRFESDPQFKATLLLLQERIPRATLFYATASIAPDLAVSGASAEPPVRVMTTPQTPVPEVQLLSNGRYHVMVTNAGGGSSRWKDFAVTRWREDATCDNWGTFCYLRDIASGEFWSIAHQPTLKTADHYEAIFSEGRAEFRRRDHDIEAHTEIVVSPEDDIELRRVRISNRGRTRRTIEITSYAEIVLAPAAADALHSAFSNLFVQTEIIEKRAAILCTRRPRSQEEHTPMSFHLMTAHGADAGAVSFETDRVRFIGRGGTITAPHAMLSRGSLSGSEGSVL
;
A
#
# COMPACT_ATOMS: atom_id res chain seq x y z
N GLY A 1 -10.24 46.18 -41.09
CA GLY A 1 -8.80 45.87 -41.01
C GLY A 1 -8.21 45.75 -42.39
N TRP A 2 -8.24 44.55 -42.97
CA TRP A 2 -7.53 44.24 -44.23
C TRP A 2 -8.11 44.86 -45.51
N SER A 3 -9.43 45.04 -45.58
CA SER A 3 -10.12 45.50 -46.79
C SER A 3 -10.11 47.02 -47.00
N ALA A 4 -10.24 47.81 -45.92
CA ALA A 4 -10.58 49.23 -46.01
C ALA A 4 -9.64 50.19 -45.24
N LEU A 5 -8.80 49.69 -44.32
CA LEU A 5 -7.95 50.55 -43.50
C LEU A 5 -6.51 50.63 -44.06
N PRO A 6 -5.84 51.79 -43.92
CA PRO A 6 -4.44 51.92 -44.27
C PRO A 6 -3.57 51.09 -43.32
N ASN A 7 -2.48 50.53 -43.85
CA ASN A 7 -1.51 49.68 -43.14
C ASN A 7 -2.14 48.41 -42.51
N PRO A 8 -2.43 47.37 -43.31
CA PRO A 8 -2.98 46.09 -42.85
C PRO A 8 -2.14 45.41 -41.75
N PHE A 9 -0.82 45.59 -41.79
CA PHE A 9 0.11 45.02 -40.81
C PHE A 9 -0.14 45.60 -39.42
N LEU A 10 -0.21 46.93 -39.30
CA LEU A 10 -0.42 47.61 -38.02
C LEU A 10 -1.70 47.10 -37.32
N TRP A 11 -2.82 47.04 -38.04
CA TRP A 11 -4.10 46.61 -37.47
C TRP A 11 -4.10 45.14 -37.05
N THR A 12 -3.42 44.28 -37.81
CA THR A 12 -3.27 42.86 -37.44
C THR A 12 -2.42 42.73 -36.19
N ALA A 13 -1.31 43.47 -36.11
CA ALA A 13 -0.43 43.48 -34.95
C ALA A 13 -1.14 44.00 -33.69
N VAL A 14 -1.98 45.04 -33.80
CA VAL A 14 -2.77 45.56 -32.68
C VAL A 14 -3.75 44.50 -32.14
N VAL A 15 -4.49 43.81 -33.02
CA VAL A 15 -5.43 42.76 -32.59
C VAL A 15 -4.70 41.60 -31.91
N ILE A 16 -3.59 41.14 -32.49
CA ILE A 16 -2.76 40.09 -31.89
C ILE A 16 -2.18 40.57 -30.55
N ALA A 17 -1.73 41.81 -30.44
CA ALA A 17 -1.21 42.37 -29.19
C ALA A 17 -2.26 42.42 -28.09
N VAL A 18 -3.51 42.76 -28.42
CA VAL A 18 -4.63 42.73 -27.46
C VAL A 18 -4.90 41.31 -26.95
N LEU A 19 -4.81 40.30 -27.83
CA LEU A 19 -4.98 38.90 -27.45
C LEU A 19 -3.80 38.36 -26.62
N LEU A 20 -2.57 38.81 -26.88
CA LEU A 20 -1.36 38.38 -26.19
C LEU A 20 -1.05 39.16 -24.90
N ALA A 21 -1.63 40.34 -24.70
CA ALA A 21 -1.36 41.17 -23.53
C ALA A 21 -1.72 40.48 -22.19
N PRO A 22 -2.88 39.84 -22.02
CA PRO A 22 -3.21 39.12 -20.78
C PRO A 22 -2.22 37.99 -20.42
N PRO A 23 -1.90 37.02 -21.31
CA PRO A 23 -0.96 35.95 -20.96
C PRO A 23 0.48 36.48 -20.78
N MET A 24 0.90 37.52 -21.49
CA MET A 24 2.19 38.18 -21.24
C MET A 24 2.25 38.80 -19.84
N ALA A 25 1.20 39.53 -19.43
CA ALA A 25 1.13 40.15 -18.12
C ALA A 25 1.09 39.10 -16.99
N ALA A 26 0.33 38.01 -17.19
CA ALA A 26 0.29 36.88 -16.25
C ALA A 26 1.67 36.22 -16.12
N ALA A 27 2.32 35.87 -17.23
CA ALA A 27 3.63 35.22 -17.22
C ALA A 27 4.70 36.10 -16.56
N LEU A 28 4.68 37.41 -16.81
CA LEU A 28 5.59 38.36 -16.16
C LEU A 28 5.33 38.44 -14.65
N THR A 29 4.06 38.48 -14.25
CA THR A 29 3.68 38.53 -12.82
C THR A 29 4.10 37.27 -12.09
N ASP A 30 3.88 36.09 -12.68
CA ASP A 30 4.27 34.80 -12.11
C ASP A 30 5.79 34.66 -12.02
N LEU A 31 6.53 35.17 -13.02
CA LEU A 31 7.99 35.21 -12.99
C LEU A 31 8.52 36.07 -11.84
N LEU A 32 7.91 37.24 -11.63
CA LEU A 32 8.30 38.19 -10.58
C LEU A 32 7.89 37.75 -9.17
N ARG A 33 6.78 37.00 -9.03
CA ARG A 33 6.27 36.49 -7.73
C ARG A 33 6.86 35.11 -7.39
N LYS A 34 8.18 35.03 -7.30
CA LYS A 34 8.87 33.81 -6.87
C LYS A 34 8.59 33.51 -5.38
N PRO A 35 8.13 32.29 -5.02
CA PRO A 35 8.05 31.86 -3.63
C PRO A 35 9.43 31.86 -2.93
N THR A 36 9.47 32.23 -1.66
CA THR A 36 10.73 32.32 -0.87
C THR A 36 11.45 30.97 -0.75
N GLU A 37 10.70 29.88 -0.69
CA GLU A 37 11.22 28.52 -0.44
C GLU A 37 11.52 27.72 -1.72
N ALA A 38 11.05 28.17 -2.90
CA ALA A 38 11.26 27.45 -4.15
C ALA A 38 12.61 27.80 -4.79
N PRO A 39 13.38 26.83 -5.33
CA PRO A 39 14.58 27.11 -6.10
C PRO A 39 14.22 27.73 -7.47
N PHE A 40 15.12 28.58 -7.99
CA PHE A 40 14.82 29.46 -9.14
C PHE A 40 14.59 28.69 -10.45
N ASP A 41 15.34 27.62 -10.66
CA ASP A 41 15.24 26.72 -11.81
C ASP A 41 13.84 26.07 -11.89
N GLN A 42 13.34 25.55 -10.79
CA GLN A 42 12.00 24.95 -10.71
C GLN A 42 10.90 25.98 -10.93
N HIS A 43 11.02 27.16 -10.30
CA HIS A 43 10.08 28.26 -10.50
C HIS A 43 10.03 28.69 -11.97
N PHE A 44 11.19 28.87 -12.61
CA PHE A 44 11.28 29.26 -14.01
C PHE A 44 10.64 28.22 -14.94
N LEU A 45 10.91 26.93 -14.74
CA LEU A 45 10.30 25.86 -15.52
C LEU A 45 8.77 25.81 -15.36
N ALA A 46 8.26 26.01 -14.13
CA ALA A 46 6.82 26.06 -13.86
C ALA A 46 6.14 27.25 -14.55
N VAL A 47 6.76 28.44 -14.49
CA VAL A 47 6.29 29.63 -15.19
C VAL A 47 6.31 29.41 -16.71
N LEU A 48 7.36 28.80 -17.25
CA LEU A 48 7.47 28.50 -18.68
C LEU A 48 6.40 27.52 -19.15
N ARG A 49 6.14 26.44 -18.40
CA ARG A 49 5.04 25.48 -18.69
C ARG A 49 3.69 26.19 -18.70
N THR A 50 3.43 27.05 -17.71
CA THR A 50 2.17 27.80 -17.58
C THR A 50 2.00 28.82 -18.71
N ALA A 51 3.04 29.58 -19.02
CA ALA A 51 3.06 30.53 -20.13
C ALA A 51 2.79 29.81 -21.46
N ARG A 52 3.49 28.70 -21.73
CA ARG A 52 3.27 27.88 -22.94
C ARG A 52 1.82 27.46 -23.09
N ALA A 53 1.18 27.00 -22.01
CA ALA A 53 -0.23 26.60 -22.04
C ALA A 53 -1.17 27.78 -22.34
N GLN A 54 -0.95 28.94 -21.71
CA GLN A 54 -1.74 30.13 -21.95
C GLN A 54 -1.58 30.65 -23.39
N PHE A 55 -0.35 30.71 -23.91
CA PHE A 55 -0.10 31.12 -25.30
C PHE A 55 -0.68 30.13 -26.30
N ALA A 56 -0.63 28.83 -26.04
CA ALA A 56 -1.28 27.81 -26.85
C ALA A 56 -2.80 28.00 -26.87
N GLN A 57 -3.41 28.32 -25.73
CA GLN A 57 -4.85 28.59 -25.64
C GLN A 57 -5.26 29.81 -26.48
N VAL A 58 -4.47 30.89 -26.44
CA VAL A 58 -4.71 32.07 -27.30
C VAL A 58 -4.60 31.73 -28.79
N LEU A 59 -3.61 30.91 -29.17
CA LEU A 59 -3.47 30.45 -30.55
C LEU A 59 -4.66 29.62 -31.01
N LEU A 60 -5.19 28.73 -30.15
CA LEU A 60 -6.38 27.93 -30.45
C LEU A 60 -7.63 28.79 -30.54
N SER A 61 -7.83 29.75 -29.62
CA SER A 61 -8.92 30.73 -29.72
C SER A 61 -8.86 31.53 -31.02
N LEU A 62 -7.65 31.92 -31.48
CA LEU A 62 -7.48 32.59 -32.76
C LEU A 62 -7.84 31.69 -33.95
N ALA A 63 -7.51 30.40 -33.86
CA ALA A 63 -7.81 29.41 -34.88
C ALA A 63 -9.32 29.16 -35.01
N TRP A 64 -10.04 29.07 -33.88
CA TRP A 64 -11.47 28.75 -33.83
C TRP A 64 -12.37 29.98 -33.84
N LEU A 65 -11.81 31.19 -33.84
CA LEU A 65 -12.54 32.45 -33.83
C LEU A 65 -13.70 32.53 -34.85
N PRO A 66 -13.55 32.11 -36.13
CA PRO A 66 -14.66 32.16 -37.08
C PRO A 66 -15.82 31.23 -36.70
N TYR A 67 -15.49 30.06 -36.16
CA TYR A 67 -16.48 29.07 -35.74
C TYR A 67 -17.18 29.52 -34.47
N GLU A 68 -16.45 30.00 -33.46
CA GLU A 68 -17.02 30.57 -32.25
C GLU A 68 -17.93 31.75 -32.56
N ALA A 69 -17.51 32.65 -33.46
CA ALA A 69 -18.33 33.78 -33.90
C ALA A 69 -19.62 33.33 -34.60
N PHE A 70 -19.55 32.31 -35.47
CA PHE A 70 -20.74 31.76 -36.12
C PHE A 70 -21.69 31.09 -35.13
N TYR A 71 -21.15 30.23 -34.26
CA TYR A 71 -21.92 29.51 -33.24
C TYR A 71 -22.62 30.47 -32.28
N THR A 72 -21.90 31.48 -31.78
CA THR A 72 -22.46 32.50 -30.89
C THR A 72 -23.49 33.38 -31.60
N LEU A 73 -23.23 33.78 -32.85
CA LEU A 73 -24.20 34.55 -33.63
C LEU A 73 -25.49 33.76 -33.90
N ASP A 74 -25.38 32.49 -34.27
CA ASP A 74 -26.53 31.60 -34.46
C ASP A 74 -27.33 31.44 -33.15
N ALA A 75 -26.64 31.22 -32.03
CA ALA A 75 -27.27 31.16 -30.71
C ALA A 75 -27.99 32.45 -30.34
N ILE A 76 -27.38 33.62 -30.56
CA ILE A 76 -27.98 34.94 -30.31
C ILE A 76 -29.22 35.11 -31.19
N LEU A 77 -29.12 34.86 -32.50
CA LEU A 77 -30.23 35.02 -33.44
C LEU A 77 -31.40 34.08 -33.12
N ARG A 78 -31.14 32.81 -32.82
CA ARG A 78 -32.16 31.86 -32.40
C ARG A 78 -32.81 32.27 -31.09
N THR A 79 -32.03 32.76 -30.13
CA THR A 79 -32.55 33.23 -28.84
C THR A 79 -33.44 34.44 -29.03
N LEU A 80 -33.00 35.45 -29.80
CA LEU A 80 -33.80 36.63 -30.13
C LEU A 80 -35.07 36.24 -30.89
N TRP A 81 -34.99 35.32 -31.85
CA TRP A 81 -36.15 34.79 -32.56
C TRP A 81 -37.14 34.10 -31.61
N ARG A 82 -36.65 33.23 -30.72
CA ARG A 82 -37.46 32.52 -29.73
C ARG A 82 -38.13 33.48 -28.75
N MET A 83 -37.41 34.49 -28.26
CA MET A 83 -37.94 35.45 -27.28
C MET A 83 -38.90 36.46 -27.90
N LEU A 84 -38.54 37.04 -29.05
CA LEU A 84 -39.25 38.18 -29.62
C LEU A 84 -40.36 37.77 -30.60
N LEU A 85 -40.20 36.67 -31.33
CA LEU A 85 -41.12 36.26 -32.40
C LEU A 85 -41.85 34.95 -32.12
N SER A 86 -41.14 33.85 -31.92
CA SER A 86 -41.77 32.52 -31.93
C SER A 86 -42.41 32.11 -30.60
N ARG A 87 -41.86 32.55 -29.46
CA ARG A 87 -42.24 32.18 -28.08
C ARG A 87 -42.40 30.67 -27.84
N ARG A 88 -41.76 29.83 -28.66
CA ARG A 88 -41.78 28.36 -28.56
C ARG A 88 -40.40 27.86 -28.17
N ARG A 89 -40.36 26.74 -27.42
CA ARG A 89 -39.11 26.08 -26.98
C ARG A 89 -38.18 26.99 -26.16
N LEU A 90 -38.76 27.83 -25.31
CA LEU A 90 -38.03 28.76 -24.43
C LEU A 90 -37.19 28.06 -23.35
N LEU A 91 -37.46 26.78 -23.09
CA LEU A 91 -36.77 25.93 -22.11
C LEU A 91 -36.00 24.78 -22.76
N GLU A 92 -35.82 24.78 -24.09
CA GLU A 92 -35.03 23.76 -24.77
C GLU A 92 -33.55 24.03 -24.50
N TRP A 93 -33.09 23.47 -23.39
CA TRP A 93 -31.70 23.37 -22.98
C TRP A 93 -31.27 21.98 -23.39
N ASN A 94 -30.42 21.85 -24.41
CA ASN A 94 -29.66 20.61 -24.57
C ASN A 94 -28.59 20.65 -23.48
N PRO A 95 -28.69 19.81 -22.44
CA PRO A 95 -27.61 19.69 -21.48
C PRO A 95 -26.36 19.22 -22.24
N SER A 96 -25.19 19.68 -21.84
CA SER A 96 -23.91 19.25 -22.45
C SER A 96 -23.78 17.72 -22.51
N SER A 97 -24.40 17.02 -21.55
CA SER A 97 -24.43 15.56 -21.45
C SER A 97 -25.24 14.85 -22.55
N GLU A 98 -26.27 15.47 -23.15
CA GLU A 98 -26.97 14.87 -24.31
C GLU A 98 -26.14 15.01 -25.59
N VAL A 99 -25.44 16.13 -25.74
CA VAL A 99 -24.51 16.34 -26.88
C VAL A 99 -23.31 15.40 -26.78
N GLU A 100 -22.78 15.16 -25.57
CA GLU A 100 -21.75 14.15 -25.31
C GLU A 100 -22.24 12.72 -25.57
N ARG A 101 -23.50 12.39 -25.22
CA ARG A 101 -24.09 11.08 -25.52
C ARG A 101 -24.25 10.81 -27.01
N ASP A 102 -24.73 11.80 -27.76
CA ASP A 102 -24.81 11.72 -29.23
C ASP A 102 -23.41 11.58 -29.88
N ILE A 103 -22.37 12.14 -29.23
CA ILE A 103 -20.97 12.00 -29.65
C ILE A 103 -20.41 10.62 -29.27
N GLU A 104 -20.75 10.03 -28.11
CA GLU A 104 -20.32 8.69 -27.70
C GLU A 104 -21.02 7.56 -28.48
N GLU A 105 -22.32 7.69 -28.81
CA GLU A 105 -23.06 6.69 -29.59
C GLU A 105 -22.70 6.73 -31.09
N SER A 106 -22.15 7.85 -31.57
CA SER A 106 -21.59 7.94 -32.92
C SER A 106 -20.08 7.68 -32.85
N ASP A 107 -19.63 6.55 -33.38
CA ASP A 107 -18.20 6.17 -33.50
C ASP A 107 -17.45 7.05 -34.55
N ARG A 108 -17.71 8.37 -34.53
CA ARG A 108 -17.37 9.33 -35.58
C ARG A 108 -17.01 10.71 -35.01
N THR A 109 -15.95 10.78 -34.20
CA THR A 109 -14.96 11.87 -34.34
C THR A 109 -14.15 11.68 -35.62
N ASP A 110 -14.84 11.48 -36.73
CA ASP A 110 -14.25 11.35 -38.05
C ASP A 110 -13.81 12.75 -38.50
N LEU A 111 -12.68 12.82 -39.19
CA LEU A 111 -12.12 14.09 -39.67
C LEU A 111 -13.18 14.82 -40.52
N VAL A 112 -13.92 14.07 -41.33
CA VAL A 112 -14.99 14.57 -42.21
C VAL A 112 -16.13 15.23 -41.40
N THR A 113 -16.56 14.60 -40.30
CA THR A 113 -17.61 15.15 -39.44
C THR A 113 -17.17 16.48 -38.85
N THR A 114 -15.93 16.55 -38.35
CA THR A 114 -15.36 17.76 -37.75
C THR A 114 -15.30 18.92 -38.77
N TYR A 115 -14.85 18.64 -39.99
CA TYR A 115 -14.85 19.63 -41.10
C TYR A 115 -16.27 20.07 -41.50
N ARG A 116 -17.26 19.18 -41.41
CA ARG A 116 -18.67 19.53 -41.70
C ARG A 116 -19.27 20.43 -40.61
N THR A 117 -18.97 20.19 -39.34
CA THR A 117 -19.42 21.05 -38.23
C THR A 117 -18.76 22.43 -38.28
N MET A 118 -17.45 22.48 -38.50
CA MET A 118 -16.66 23.73 -38.47
C MET A 118 -16.44 24.36 -39.85
N TRP A 119 -17.31 24.04 -40.84
CA TRP A 119 -17.15 24.42 -42.25
C TRP A 119 -16.96 25.92 -42.49
N ILE A 120 -17.51 26.76 -41.62
CA ILE A 120 -17.48 28.22 -41.73
C ILE A 120 -16.05 28.78 -41.66
N GLY A 121 -15.15 28.16 -40.90
CA GLY A 121 -13.74 28.57 -40.81
C GLY A 121 -13.03 28.46 -42.16
N PRO A 122 -12.96 27.26 -42.76
CA PRO A 122 -12.45 27.05 -44.13
C PRO A 122 -13.15 27.90 -45.19
N ALA A 123 -14.48 28.01 -45.14
CA ALA A 123 -15.24 28.80 -46.12
C ALA A 123 -14.89 30.29 -46.04
N LEU A 124 -14.83 30.87 -44.83
CA LEU A 124 -14.43 32.25 -44.61
C LEU A 124 -12.97 32.49 -45.02
N ALA A 125 -12.09 31.54 -44.75
CA ALA A 125 -10.69 31.59 -45.17
C ALA A 125 -10.56 31.65 -46.69
N VAL A 126 -11.20 30.74 -47.42
CA VAL A 126 -11.18 30.68 -48.90
C VAL A 126 -11.83 31.92 -49.51
N MET A 127 -12.99 32.34 -48.99
CA MET A 127 -13.68 33.54 -49.46
C MET A 127 -12.82 34.80 -49.27
N THR A 128 -12.16 34.94 -48.12
CA THR A 128 -11.29 36.09 -47.87
C THR A 128 -10.03 36.02 -48.73
N TRP A 129 -9.47 34.83 -48.93
CA TRP A 129 -8.30 34.62 -49.79
C TRP A 129 -8.55 35.02 -51.25
N THR A 130 -9.76 34.76 -51.77
CA THR A 130 -10.13 35.09 -53.15
C THR A 130 -10.55 36.54 -53.35
N LEU A 131 -11.26 37.14 -52.38
CA LEU A 131 -11.79 38.50 -52.50
C LEU A 131 -10.78 39.59 -52.10
N LEU A 132 -9.88 39.31 -51.14
CA LEU A 132 -8.95 40.32 -50.62
C LEU A 132 -7.97 40.89 -51.65
N PRO A 133 -7.41 40.11 -52.62
CA PRO A 133 -6.52 40.64 -53.65
C PRO A 133 -7.17 41.70 -54.53
N ALA A 134 -8.49 41.61 -54.76
CA ALA A 134 -9.25 42.59 -55.54
C ALA A 134 -9.39 43.94 -54.82
N MET A 135 -9.25 43.97 -53.49
CA MET A 135 -9.37 45.17 -52.68
C MET A 135 -8.00 45.72 -52.25
N ASN A 136 -7.09 44.84 -51.82
CA ASN A 136 -5.77 45.21 -51.32
C ASN A 136 -4.77 44.04 -51.43
N VAL A 137 -4.03 43.98 -52.54
CA VAL A 137 -3.02 42.94 -52.81
C VAL A 137 -1.95 42.86 -51.72
N SER A 138 -1.56 43.98 -51.12
CA SER A 138 -0.54 44.01 -50.06
C SER A 138 -1.02 43.40 -48.75
N ALA A 139 -2.33 43.44 -48.48
CA ALA A 139 -2.94 42.88 -47.27
C ALA A 139 -2.92 41.36 -47.26
N LEU A 140 -2.95 40.70 -48.42
CA LEU A 140 -2.97 39.24 -48.52
C LEU A 140 -1.75 38.61 -47.84
N ARG A 141 -0.55 39.19 -48.01
CA ARG A 141 0.67 38.67 -47.38
C ARG A 141 0.60 38.70 -45.86
N VAL A 142 -0.09 39.69 -45.29
CA VAL A 142 -0.28 39.84 -43.84
C VAL A 142 -1.38 38.91 -43.33
N ALA A 143 -2.46 38.74 -44.10
CA ALA A 143 -3.61 37.91 -43.72
C ALA A 143 -3.36 36.41 -43.91
N ALA A 144 -2.50 36.01 -44.85
CA ALA A 144 -2.28 34.63 -45.25
C ALA A 144 -2.01 33.66 -44.06
N PRO A 145 -1.17 33.97 -43.05
CA PRO A 145 -0.97 33.08 -41.91
C PRO A 145 -2.25 32.80 -41.10
N ILE A 146 -3.11 33.82 -40.93
CA ILE A 146 -4.37 33.69 -40.18
C ILE A 146 -5.40 32.93 -41.03
N LEU A 147 -5.46 33.20 -42.33
CA LEU A 147 -6.35 32.48 -43.24
C LEU A 147 -5.98 30.99 -43.35
N LEU A 148 -4.68 30.67 -43.40
CA LEU A 148 -4.21 29.28 -43.33
C LEU A 148 -4.58 28.62 -42.00
N LEU A 149 -4.41 29.34 -40.88
CA LEU A 149 -4.82 28.86 -39.56
C LEU A 149 -6.32 28.54 -39.50
N TRP A 150 -7.17 29.40 -40.06
CA TRP A 150 -8.62 29.17 -40.15
C TRP A 150 -8.98 28.01 -41.08
N LEU A 151 -8.25 27.85 -42.18
CA LEU A 151 -8.43 26.74 -43.12
C LEU A 151 -8.15 25.39 -42.47
N ILE A 152 -7.08 25.28 -41.67
CA ILE A 152 -6.70 24.03 -40.99
C ILE A 152 -7.40 23.84 -39.63
N SER A 153 -8.12 24.85 -39.14
CA SER A 153 -8.71 24.87 -37.80
C SER A 153 -9.58 23.64 -37.44
N PRO A 154 -10.37 23.04 -38.36
CA PRO A 154 -11.12 21.83 -38.05
C PRO A 154 -10.19 20.61 -37.88
N GLY A 155 -9.08 20.55 -38.63
CA GLY A 155 -8.06 19.51 -38.48
C GLY A 155 -7.32 19.61 -37.14
N VAL A 156 -7.06 20.84 -36.66
CA VAL A 156 -6.49 21.07 -35.33
C VAL A 156 -7.48 20.68 -34.23
N ALA A 157 -8.77 21.02 -34.37
CA ALA A 157 -9.81 20.63 -33.43
C ALA A 157 -9.94 19.10 -33.32
N TRP A 158 -9.97 18.41 -34.47
CA TRP A 158 -9.98 16.94 -34.52
C TRP A 158 -8.72 16.32 -33.90
N TRP A 159 -7.55 16.89 -34.15
CA TRP A 159 -6.30 16.36 -33.60
C TRP A 159 -6.27 16.46 -32.07
N ILE A 160 -6.77 17.56 -31.50
CA ILE A 160 -6.86 17.78 -30.05
C ILE A 160 -7.97 16.95 -29.41
N SER A 161 -9.06 16.65 -30.14
CA SER A 161 -10.16 15.82 -29.65
C SER A 161 -9.87 14.33 -29.69
N ARG A 162 -8.73 13.90 -30.26
CA ARG A 162 -8.33 12.50 -30.21
C ARG A 162 -8.03 12.11 -28.76
N PRO A 163 -8.46 10.92 -28.31
CA PRO A 163 -8.06 10.42 -27.01
C PRO A 163 -6.53 10.36 -26.95
N LEU A 164 -5.95 10.85 -25.84
CA LEU A 164 -4.51 10.75 -25.60
C LEU A 164 -4.12 9.26 -25.62
N ALA A 165 -3.18 8.92 -26.51
CA ALA A 165 -2.67 7.57 -26.57
C ALA A 165 -1.84 7.31 -25.32
N ALA A 166 -2.26 6.35 -24.49
CA ALA A 166 -1.55 5.99 -23.27
C ALA A 166 -0.09 5.64 -23.58
N ARG A 167 0.82 6.07 -22.70
CA ARG A 167 2.25 5.78 -22.76
C ARG A 167 2.55 4.27 -22.76
N GLN A 168 2.61 3.64 -23.93
CA GLN A 168 3.09 2.26 -24.08
C GLN A 168 4.62 2.25 -24.18
N GLN A 169 5.30 2.04 -23.06
CA GLN A 169 6.72 1.67 -23.10
C GLN A 169 6.84 0.21 -23.56
N THR A 170 7.63 -0.02 -24.60
CA THR A 170 7.79 -1.36 -25.20
C THR A 170 8.83 -2.17 -24.42
N LEU A 171 8.43 -3.31 -23.89
CA LEU A 171 9.33 -4.31 -23.33
C LEU A 171 10.09 -5.02 -24.46
N SER A 172 11.33 -5.43 -24.21
CA SER A 172 12.05 -6.30 -25.16
C SER A 172 11.41 -7.70 -25.23
N LEU A 173 11.71 -8.47 -26.29
CA LEU A 173 11.22 -9.85 -26.41
C LEU A 173 11.69 -10.71 -25.23
N GLU A 174 12.95 -10.56 -24.81
CA GLU A 174 13.52 -11.28 -23.68
C GLU A 174 12.82 -10.91 -22.37
N GLN A 175 12.57 -9.63 -22.14
CA GLN A 175 11.83 -9.14 -20.97
C GLN A 175 10.40 -9.69 -20.98
N THR A 176 9.73 -9.68 -22.13
CA THR A 176 8.38 -10.23 -22.29
C THR A 176 8.35 -11.72 -21.95
N GLN A 177 9.30 -12.51 -22.44
CA GLN A 177 9.41 -13.94 -22.14
C GLN A 177 9.72 -14.20 -20.65
N PHE A 178 10.58 -13.37 -20.05
CA PHE A 178 10.87 -13.45 -18.61
C PHE A 178 9.62 -13.18 -17.77
N LEU A 179 8.88 -12.10 -18.05
CA LEU A 179 7.66 -11.76 -17.30
C LEU A 179 6.54 -12.78 -17.51
N ARG A 180 6.40 -13.37 -18.70
CA ARG A 180 5.44 -14.46 -18.96
C ARG A 180 5.74 -15.71 -18.12
N ARG A 181 7.00 -16.15 -18.07
CA ARG A 181 7.42 -17.25 -17.18
C ARG A 181 7.15 -16.91 -15.71
N LEU A 182 7.49 -15.69 -15.30
CA LEU A 182 7.26 -15.24 -13.94
C LEU A 182 5.76 -15.20 -13.59
N ALA A 183 4.90 -14.75 -14.51
CA ALA A 183 3.45 -14.76 -14.35
C ALA A 183 2.91 -16.20 -14.19
N ARG A 184 3.35 -17.14 -15.04
CA ARG A 184 2.90 -18.54 -14.93
C ARG A 184 3.36 -19.22 -13.65
N LYS A 185 4.60 -18.96 -13.19
CA LYS A 185 5.11 -19.44 -11.90
C LYS A 185 4.34 -18.82 -10.73
N THR A 186 4.06 -17.52 -10.78
CA THR A 186 3.26 -16.79 -9.77
C THR A 186 1.84 -17.37 -9.68
N TRP A 187 1.20 -17.65 -10.81
CA TRP A 187 -0.09 -18.36 -10.85
C TRP A 187 -0.01 -19.76 -10.22
N GLY A 188 1.12 -20.45 -10.37
CA GLY A 188 1.36 -21.76 -9.74
C GLY A 188 1.17 -21.77 -8.22
N PHE A 189 1.39 -20.64 -7.53
CA PHE A 189 1.09 -20.50 -6.09
C PHE A 189 -0.40 -20.69 -5.83
N PHE A 190 -1.26 -19.96 -6.55
CA PHE A 190 -2.71 -20.01 -6.37
C PHE A 190 -3.31 -21.35 -6.82
N GLU A 191 -2.76 -21.94 -7.89
CA GLU A 191 -3.12 -23.27 -8.37
C GLU A 191 -2.84 -24.35 -7.32
N THR A 192 -1.76 -24.20 -6.55
CA THR A 192 -1.34 -25.18 -5.53
C THR A 192 -2.04 -24.98 -4.20
N TYR A 193 -2.08 -23.75 -3.68
CA TYR A 193 -2.49 -23.48 -2.30
C TYR A 193 -3.93 -22.99 -2.15
N VAL A 194 -4.59 -22.54 -3.23
CA VAL A 194 -6.02 -22.19 -3.21
C VAL A 194 -6.83 -23.37 -3.73
N GLY A 195 -6.88 -24.43 -2.93
CA GLY A 195 -7.55 -25.68 -3.24
C GLY A 195 -8.59 -26.07 -2.20
N ALA A 196 -9.09 -27.31 -2.29
CA ALA A 196 -10.13 -27.81 -1.38
C ALA A 196 -9.69 -27.88 0.09
N GLU A 197 -8.40 -28.12 0.37
CA GLU A 197 -7.87 -28.19 1.74
C GLU A 197 -7.98 -26.86 2.51
N GLU A 198 -7.86 -25.73 1.80
CA GLU A 198 -7.98 -24.38 2.34
C GLU A 198 -9.35 -23.76 2.03
N ASN A 199 -10.36 -24.60 1.74
CA ASN A 199 -11.72 -24.20 1.37
C ASN A 199 -11.79 -23.19 0.21
N TRP A 200 -10.85 -23.25 -0.74
CA TRP A 200 -10.73 -22.32 -1.87
C TRP A 200 -10.44 -20.87 -1.44
N LEU A 201 -9.90 -20.67 -0.24
CA LEU A 201 -9.40 -19.40 0.25
C LEU A 201 -7.86 -19.41 0.22
N PRO A 202 -7.22 -18.27 -0.08
CA PRO A 202 -5.77 -18.19 -0.08
C PRO A 202 -5.19 -18.14 1.34
N PRO A 203 -4.23 -19.03 1.69
CA PRO A 203 -3.48 -18.87 2.94
C PRO A 203 -2.62 -17.61 2.87
N ASP A 204 -2.36 -17.00 4.02
CA ASP A 204 -1.70 -15.71 4.13
C ASP A 204 -0.28 -15.74 3.59
N ASN A 205 0.49 -16.73 4.05
CA ASN A 205 1.84 -16.96 3.58
C ASN A 205 2.25 -18.44 3.63
N VAL A 206 3.23 -18.78 2.80
CA VAL A 206 3.90 -20.09 2.78
C VAL A 206 5.40 -19.86 2.90
N GLN A 207 6.03 -20.48 3.90
CA GLN A 207 7.46 -20.35 4.17
C GLN A 207 8.21 -21.60 3.72
N GLN A 208 9.35 -21.41 3.06
CA GLN A 208 10.22 -22.47 2.54
C GLN A 208 11.62 -22.36 3.18
N LYS A 209 11.79 -23.01 4.33
CA LYS A 209 13.12 -23.23 4.96
C LYS A 209 13.48 -24.71 4.86
N THR A 210 13.50 -25.42 5.99
CA THR A 210 13.77 -26.87 6.09
C THR A 210 12.50 -27.66 5.83
N ASP A 211 11.37 -27.17 6.35
CA ASP A 211 10.03 -27.69 6.08
C ASP A 211 9.15 -26.59 5.48
N VAL A 212 8.10 -26.99 4.76
CA VAL A 212 7.08 -26.06 4.24
C VAL A 212 6.07 -25.77 5.35
N VAL A 213 5.97 -24.51 5.75
CA VAL A 213 5.01 -24.05 6.76
C VAL A 213 3.97 -23.17 6.10
N ILE A 214 2.69 -23.50 6.27
CA ILE A 214 1.56 -22.76 5.71
C ILE A 214 0.85 -22.01 6.85
N ALA A 215 0.69 -20.69 6.69
CA ALA A 215 -0.13 -19.90 7.59
C ALA A 215 -1.61 -20.03 7.18
N HIS A 216 -2.33 -20.94 7.84
CA HIS A 216 -3.76 -21.26 7.60
C HIS A 216 -4.72 -20.14 8.03
N ARG A 217 -4.50 -18.92 7.53
CA ARG A 217 -5.36 -17.77 7.75
C ARG A 217 -5.48 -16.95 6.47
N THR A 218 -6.56 -16.20 6.32
CA THR A 218 -6.78 -15.32 5.17
C THR A 218 -7.40 -13.99 5.59
N SER A 219 -7.22 -12.98 4.76
CA SER A 219 -7.74 -11.62 4.94
C SER A 219 -8.64 -11.21 3.78
N PRO A 220 -9.48 -10.18 3.91
CA PRO A 220 -10.30 -9.68 2.81
C PRO A 220 -9.45 -9.25 1.60
N THR A 221 -8.29 -8.63 1.84
CA THR A 221 -7.33 -8.29 0.78
C THR A 221 -6.79 -9.54 0.08
N ASN A 222 -6.41 -10.59 0.82
CA ASN A 222 -5.95 -11.86 0.23
C ASN A 222 -7.05 -12.48 -0.64
N MET A 223 -8.29 -12.54 -0.15
CA MET A 223 -9.45 -13.07 -0.90
C MET A 223 -9.67 -12.30 -2.20
N GLY A 224 -9.71 -10.97 -2.16
CA GLY A 224 -9.89 -10.14 -3.35
C GLY A 224 -8.76 -10.31 -4.38
N MET A 225 -7.52 -10.36 -3.92
CA MET A 225 -6.34 -10.57 -4.77
C MET A 225 -6.35 -11.96 -5.44
N ALA A 226 -6.75 -13.01 -4.73
CA ALA A 226 -6.86 -14.35 -5.32
C ALA A 226 -7.95 -14.43 -6.39
N LEU A 227 -9.11 -13.81 -6.15
CA LEU A 227 -10.20 -13.77 -7.12
C LEU A 227 -9.81 -13.02 -8.41
N LEU A 228 -9.12 -11.89 -8.29
CA LEU A 228 -8.61 -11.18 -9.47
C LEU A 228 -7.44 -11.92 -10.13
N ALA A 229 -6.62 -12.66 -9.36
CA ALA A 229 -5.59 -13.53 -9.92
C ALA A 229 -6.18 -14.68 -10.74
N ASP A 230 -7.33 -15.25 -10.33
CA ASP A 230 -8.08 -16.23 -11.14
C ASP A 230 -8.51 -15.60 -12.49
N LEU A 231 -9.01 -14.35 -12.51
CA LEU A 231 -9.32 -13.64 -13.75
C LEU A 231 -8.06 -13.38 -14.60
N SER A 232 -6.96 -12.91 -14.00
CA SER A 232 -5.71 -12.70 -14.73
C SER A 232 -5.18 -14.02 -15.33
N ALA A 233 -5.30 -15.14 -14.61
CA ALA A 233 -4.91 -16.45 -15.11
C ALA A 233 -5.75 -16.89 -16.31
N HIS A 234 -7.04 -16.57 -16.31
CA HIS A 234 -7.89 -16.71 -17.51
C HIS A 234 -7.38 -15.82 -18.66
N ASP A 235 -7.12 -14.53 -18.42
CA ASP A 235 -6.60 -13.60 -19.44
C ASP A 235 -5.24 -14.05 -20.04
N PHE A 236 -4.41 -14.71 -19.24
CA PHE A 236 -3.15 -15.30 -19.68
C PHE A 236 -3.32 -16.62 -20.46
N GLY A 237 -4.50 -17.23 -20.47
CA GLY A 237 -4.74 -18.55 -21.05
C GLY A 237 -4.29 -19.72 -20.17
N TYR A 238 -4.02 -19.47 -18.88
CA TYR A 238 -3.65 -20.50 -17.90
C TYR A 238 -4.88 -21.25 -17.38
N LEU A 239 -6.04 -20.59 -17.35
CA LEU A 239 -7.33 -21.16 -16.97
C LEU A 239 -8.33 -21.12 -18.13
N SER A 240 -9.12 -22.18 -18.29
CA SER A 240 -10.30 -22.16 -19.15
C SER A 240 -11.46 -21.40 -18.50
N SER A 241 -12.43 -20.96 -19.30
CA SER A 241 -13.61 -20.25 -18.79
C SER A 241 -14.40 -21.13 -17.81
N GLY A 242 -14.51 -22.43 -18.09
CA GLY A 242 -15.13 -23.39 -17.17
C GLY A 242 -14.43 -23.49 -15.81
N GLN A 243 -13.10 -23.56 -15.78
CA GLN A 243 -12.36 -23.64 -14.52
C GLN A 243 -12.39 -22.32 -13.73
N LEU A 244 -12.34 -21.17 -14.41
CA LEU A 244 -12.55 -19.87 -13.78
C LEU A 244 -13.90 -19.81 -13.04
N ILE A 245 -14.98 -20.19 -13.72
CA ILE A 245 -16.34 -20.24 -13.15
C ILE A 245 -16.37 -21.21 -11.97
N ALA A 246 -15.82 -22.42 -12.12
CA ALA A 246 -15.85 -23.45 -11.08
C ALA A 246 -15.08 -23.04 -9.82
N ARG A 247 -13.84 -22.53 -9.96
CA ARG A 247 -13.02 -22.04 -8.84
C ARG A 247 -13.69 -20.87 -8.12
N THR A 248 -14.14 -19.87 -8.87
CA THR A 248 -14.78 -18.69 -8.30
C THR A 248 -16.10 -19.03 -7.60
N THR A 249 -16.89 -19.96 -8.15
CA THR A 249 -18.11 -20.47 -7.50
C THR A 249 -17.81 -21.09 -6.14
N ARG A 250 -16.73 -21.87 -6.03
CA ARG A 250 -16.34 -22.49 -4.75
C ARG A 250 -15.85 -21.45 -3.76
N ALA A 251 -15.00 -20.51 -4.20
CA ALA A 251 -14.51 -19.41 -3.35
C ALA A 251 -15.65 -18.53 -2.83
N LEU A 252 -16.53 -18.02 -3.71
CA LEU A 252 -17.66 -17.18 -3.29
C LEU A 252 -18.68 -17.93 -2.42
N ARG A 253 -18.85 -19.25 -2.63
CA ARG A 253 -19.65 -20.07 -1.72
C ARG A 253 -19.05 -20.12 -0.32
N THR A 254 -17.75 -20.35 -0.20
CA THR A 254 -17.04 -20.32 1.09
C THR A 254 -17.15 -18.94 1.73
N MET A 255 -16.88 -17.86 0.98
CA MET A 255 -16.98 -16.48 1.48
C MET A 255 -18.38 -16.15 2.00
N ASN A 256 -19.44 -16.63 1.32
CA ASN A 256 -20.82 -16.43 1.78
C ASN A 256 -21.12 -17.12 3.12
N SER A 257 -20.44 -18.22 3.44
CA SER A 257 -20.59 -18.92 4.73
C SER A 257 -19.80 -18.30 5.88
N LEU A 258 -18.88 -17.37 5.62
CA LEU A 258 -18.09 -16.72 6.66
C LEU A 258 -18.97 -15.81 7.53
N GLU A 259 -18.70 -15.82 8.84
CA GLU A 259 -19.29 -14.87 9.79
C GLU A 259 -18.89 -13.44 9.39
N ARG A 260 -19.84 -12.52 9.34
CA ARG A 260 -19.66 -11.12 8.92
C ARG A 260 -20.33 -10.17 9.89
N TYR A 261 -19.84 -8.94 9.97
CA TYR A 261 -20.44 -7.87 10.75
C TYR A 261 -20.93 -6.75 9.83
N ARG A 262 -22.25 -6.55 9.75
CA ARG A 262 -22.87 -5.55 8.87
C ARG A 262 -22.38 -5.61 7.41
N GLY A 263 -22.23 -6.83 6.89
CA GLY A 263 -21.69 -7.10 5.56
C GLY A 263 -20.16 -7.17 5.48
N HIS A 264 -19.43 -6.57 6.43
CA HIS A 264 -17.97 -6.59 6.45
C HIS A 264 -17.41 -7.94 6.88
N PHE A 265 -16.32 -8.34 6.23
CA PHE A 265 -15.46 -9.44 6.64
C PHE A 265 -14.51 -8.99 7.75
N PHE A 266 -14.19 -9.89 8.68
CA PHE A 266 -13.14 -9.68 9.68
C PHE A 266 -11.76 -9.71 9.02
N ASN A 267 -10.74 -9.13 9.66
CA ASN A 267 -9.41 -9.06 9.06
C ASN A 267 -8.74 -10.44 8.89
N TRP A 268 -9.10 -11.42 9.73
CA TRP A 268 -8.49 -12.74 9.74
C TRP A 268 -9.54 -13.84 9.95
N TYR A 269 -9.51 -14.84 9.07
CA TYR A 269 -10.21 -16.11 9.21
C TYR A 269 -9.22 -17.25 9.12
N ASP A 270 -9.44 -18.31 9.87
CA ASP A 270 -8.75 -19.58 9.65
C ASP A 270 -9.31 -20.25 8.38
N THR A 271 -8.44 -20.60 7.44
CA THR A 271 -8.83 -21.09 6.10
C THR A 271 -9.38 -22.52 6.12
N ARG A 272 -9.12 -23.29 7.18
CA ARG A 272 -9.58 -24.68 7.30
C ARG A 272 -10.89 -24.79 8.07
N THR A 273 -10.98 -24.08 9.19
CA THR A 273 -12.14 -24.09 10.09
C THR A 273 -13.18 -23.04 9.75
N LEU A 274 -12.83 -22.04 8.93
CA LEU A 274 -13.67 -20.89 8.54
C LEU A 274 -14.07 -19.98 9.71
N GLY A 275 -13.48 -20.18 10.89
CA GLY A 275 -13.72 -19.37 12.07
C GLY A 275 -12.97 -18.03 12.01
N PRO A 276 -13.60 -16.91 12.43
CA PRO A 276 -12.89 -15.64 12.58
C PRO A 276 -11.85 -15.74 13.69
N LEU A 277 -10.66 -15.21 13.45
CA LEU A 277 -9.57 -15.18 14.42
C LEU A 277 -9.70 -13.96 15.35
N SER A 278 -9.20 -14.08 16.57
CA SER A 278 -9.19 -12.97 17.54
C SER A 278 -7.96 -12.07 17.33
N PRO A 279 -8.11 -10.74 17.45
CA PRO A 279 -9.34 -10.00 17.73
C PRO A 279 -10.31 -9.93 16.54
N ARG A 280 -11.63 -9.91 16.81
CA ARG A 280 -12.67 -9.72 15.79
C ARG A 280 -12.69 -8.27 15.29
N TYR A 281 -11.80 -7.97 14.36
CA TYR A 281 -11.52 -6.62 13.88
C TYR A 281 -11.97 -6.43 12.43
N ILE A 282 -12.53 -5.26 12.13
CA ILE A 282 -12.90 -4.83 10.77
C ILE A 282 -11.94 -3.73 10.35
N SER A 283 -11.24 -3.94 9.25
CA SER A 283 -10.35 -2.96 8.63
C SER A 283 -11.09 -2.22 7.51
N THR A 284 -11.07 -0.88 7.55
CA THR A 284 -11.68 -0.05 6.50
C THR A 284 -10.99 -0.29 5.15
N VAL A 285 -9.67 -0.35 5.14
CA VAL A 285 -8.86 -0.60 3.93
C VAL A 285 -9.16 -1.97 3.35
N ASP A 286 -9.16 -3.02 4.16
CA ASP A 286 -9.43 -4.37 3.66
C ASP A 286 -10.85 -4.50 3.11
N SER A 287 -11.82 -3.86 3.76
CA SER A 287 -13.20 -3.82 3.28
C SER A 287 -13.33 -3.10 1.94
N GLY A 288 -12.71 -1.93 1.82
CA GLY A 288 -12.73 -1.13 0.60
C GLY A 288 -11.99 -1.77 -0.56
N ASN A 289 -10.81 -2.35 -0.30
CA ASN A 289 -10.04 -3.10 -1.28
C ASN A 289 -10.85 -4.30 -1.78
N LEU A 290 -11.42 -5.11 -0.88
CA LEU A 290 -12.23 -6.26 -1.27
C LEU A 290 -13.47 -5.82 -2.08
N ALA A 291 -14.18 -4.78 -1.67
CA ALA A 291 -15.33 -4.26 -2.41
C ALA A 291 -14.93 -3.78 -3.82
N GLY A 292 -13.82 -3.04 -3.94
CA GLY A 292 -13.26 -2.64 -5.23
C GLY A 292 -12.90 -3.83 -6.11
N HIS A 293 -12.23 -4.84 -5.55
CA HIS A 293 -11.87 -6.06 -6.29
C HIS A 293 -13.11 -6.86 -6.72
N LEU A 294 -14.12 -7.01 -5.87
CA LEU A 294 -15.36 -7.73 -6.20
C LEU A 294 -16.18 -7.02 -7.29
N MET A 295 -16.20 -5.68 -7.31
CA MET A 295 -16.83 -4.93 -8.39
C MET A 295 -16.07 -5.07 -9.72
N THR A 296 -14.73 -5.06 -9.68
CA THR A 296 -13.91 -5.39 -10.87
C THR A 296 -14.11 -6.83 -11.33
N LEU A 297 -14.25 -7.78 -10.41
CA LEU A 297 -14.55 -9.19 -10.68
C LEU A 297 -15.92 -9.34 -11.37
N ARG A 298 -16.94 -8.64 -10.85
CA ARG A 298 -18.27 -8.56 -11.44
C ARG A 298 -18.22 -8.09 -12.89
N ALA A 299 -17.48 -7.02 -13.17
CA ALA A 299 -17.29 -6.51 -14.53
C ALA A 299 -16.59 -7.55 -15.43
N GLY A 300 -15.63 -8.32 -14.91
CA GLY A 300 -15.01 -9.44 -15.60
C GLY A 300 -16.02 -10.53 -16.00
N PHE A 301 -16.90 -10.93 -15.08
CA PHE A 301 -17.97 -11.89 -15.37
C PHE A 301 -19.01 -11.34 -16.35
N ASN A 302 -19.38 -10.06 -16.25
CA ASN A 302 -20.31 -9.44 -17.18
C ASN A 302 -19.79 -9.41 -18.63
N ALA A 303 -18.48 -9.39 -18.84
CA ALA A 303 -17.86 -9.41 -20.16
C ALA A 303 -17.75 -10.84 -20.76
N LEU A 304 -17.72 -11.88 -19.93
CA LEU A 304 -17.50 -13.26 -20.36
C LEU A 304 -18.55 -13.81 -21.35
N PRO A 305 -19.85 -13.48 -21.26
CA PRO A 305 -20.87 -13.91 -22.22
C PRO A 305 -20.61 -13.49 -23.66
N ASP A 306 -19.94 -12.35 -23.83
CA ASP A 306 -19.68 -11.71 -25.12
C ASP A 306 -18.26 -11.97 -25.63
N ALA A 307 -17.44 -12.69 -24.84
CA ALA A 307 -16.14 -13.19 -25.26
C ALA A 307 -16.24 -14.50 -26.06
N PRO A 308 -15.26 -14.81 -26.94
CA PRO A 308 -15.17 -16.10 -27.62
C PRO A 308 -15.10 -17.26 -26.61
N ILE A 309 -15.73 -18.38 -26.94
CA ILE A 309 -15.78 -19.55 -26.04
C ILE A 309 -14.41 -20.20 -25.77
N VAL A 310 -13.45 -19.99 -26.67
CA VAL A 310 -12.04 -20.34 -26.48
C VAL A 310 -11.27 -19.06 -26.30
N ASN A 311 -10.54 -18.93 -25.19
CA ASN A 311 -9.72 -17.76 -24.94
C ASN A 311 -8.70 -17.59 -26.08
N PRO A 312 -8.60 -16.42 -26.74
CA PRO A 312 -7.67 -16.21 -27.85
C PRO A 312 -6.19 -16.49 -27.54
N ARG A 313 -5.81 -16.48 -26.26
CA ARG A 313 -4.44 -16.66 -25.75
C ARG A 313 -4.16 -18.06 -25.19
N TRP A 314 -5.04 -19.03 -25.45
CA TRP A 314 -4.90 -20.40 -24.94
C TRP A 314 -3.56 -21.06 -25.32
N LEU A 315 -3.06 -20.79 -26.54
CA LEU A 315 -1.82 -21.37 -27.04
C LEU A 315 -0.60 -20.73 -26.36
N GLU A 316 -0.63 -19.40 -26.19
CA GLU A 316 0.35 -18.65 -25.41
C GLU A 316 0.44 -19.17 -23.98
N GLY A 317 -0.71 -19.45 -23.35
CA GLY A 317 -0.77 -20.02 -22.00
C GLY A 317 -0.15 -21.42 -21.88
N ILE A 318 -0.39 -22.30 -22.87
CA ILE A 318 0.23 -23.65 -22.91
C ILE A 318 1.75 -23.53 -23.13
N SER A 319 2.16 -22.63 -24.02
CA SER A 319 3.57 -22.38 -24.31
C SER A 319 4.33 -21.90 -23.07
N ASP A 320 3.75 -21.00 -22.26
CA ASP A 320 4.39 -20.55 -21.01
C ASP A 320 4.65 -21.70 -20.04
N THR A 321 3.66 -22.59 -19.84
CA THR A 321 3.79 -23.77 -18.98
C THR A 321 4.82 -24.76 -19.53
N PHE A 322 4.82 -24.99 -20.84
CA PHE A 322 5.78 -25.87 -21.50
C PHE A 322 7.22 -25.36 -21.39
N GLU A 323 7.45 -24.06 -21.54
CA GLU A 323 8.79 -23.47 -21.42
C GLU A 323 9.37 -23.63 -20.01
N ILE A 324 8.53 -23.48 -18.96
CA ILE A 324 8.96 -23.73 -17.58
C ILE A 324 9.28 -25.21 -17.38
N LEU A 325 8.47 -26.13 -17.91
CA LEU A 325 8.75 -27.56 -17.86
C LEU A 325 10.07 -27.90 -18.58
N ARG A 326 10.30 -27.32 -19.76
CA ARG A 326 11.52 -27.51 -20.54
C ARG A 326 12.75 -27.02 -19.78
N GLU A 327 12.64 -25.90 -19.08
CA GLU A 327 13.69 -25.36 -18.20
C GLU A 327 13.97 -26.31 -17.02
N ALA A 328 12.93 -26.79 -16.34
CA ALA A 328 13.06 -27.72 -15.20
C ALA A 328 13.61 -29.10 -15.62
N ALA A 329 13.30 -29.56 -16.83
CA ALA A 329 13.80 -30.83 -17.38
C ALA A 329 15.30 -30.82 -17.72
N GLY A 330 15.91 -29.63 -17.85
CA GLY A 330 17.34 -29.49 -18.17
C GLY A 330 17.71 -29.95 -19.59
N ARG A 331 19.01 -30.28 -19.80
CA ARG A 331 19.58 -30.54 -21.14
C ARG A 331 19.18 -31.88 -21.76
N ALA A 332 18.73 -32.85 -20.97
CA ALA A 332 18.29 -34.15 -21.46
C ALA A 332 16.78 -34.09 -21.71
N SER A 333 16.35 -33.67 -22.90
CA SER A 333 14.92 -33.63 -23.24
C SER A 333 14.44 -35.02 -23.67
N PRO A 334 13.63 -35.74 -22.88
CA PRO A 334 13.05 -37.01 -23.31
C PRO A 334 12.24 -36.86 -24.59
N ARG A 335 12.14 -37.94 -25.37
CA ARG A 335 11.45 -37.96 -26.68
C ARG A 335 10.01 -37.42 -26.62
N VAL A 336 9.33 -37.60 -25.48
CA VAL A 336 7.97 -37.09 -25.25
C VAL A 336 7.91 -35.56 -25.26
N LEU A 337 8.91 -34.87 -24.68
CA LEU A 337 8.99 -33.40 -24.71
C LEU A 337 9.30 -32.87 -26.11
N ILE A 338 10.15 -33.57 -26.87
CA ILE A 338 10.46 -33.20 -28.26
C ILE A 338 9.21 -33.31 -29.15
N ARG A 339 8.42 -34.38 -28.98
CA ARG A 339 7.14 -34.54 -29.70
C ARG A 339 6.14 -33.45 -29.34
N PHE A 340 6.05 -33.09 -28.06
CA PHE A 340 5.18 -31.99 -27.62
C PHE A 340 5.64 -30.65 -28.21
N ALA A 341 6.94 -30.34 -28.17
CA ALA A 341 7.50 -29.13 -28.77
C ALA A 341 7.16 -29.01 -30.26
N ALA A 342 7.38 -30.08 -31.03
CA ALA A 342 7.07 -30.10 -32.46
C ALA A 342 5.57 -29.88 -32.73
N ALA A 343 4.68 -30.49 -31.93
CA ALA A 343 3.24 -30.28 -32.05
C ALA A 343 2.82 -28.84 -31.68
N LEU A 344 3.47 -28.24 -30.68
CA LEU A 344 3.22 -26.86 -30.27
C LEU A 344 3.69 -25.86 -31.33
N GLU A 345 4.87 -26.07 -31.91
CA GLU A 345 5.39 -25.28 -33.03
C GLU A 345 4.49 -25.38 -34.27
N GLN A 346 4.06 -26.59 -34.63
CA GLN A 346 3.12 -26.82 -35.73
C GLN A 346 1.80 -26.09 -35.49
N THR A 347 1.23 -26.21 -34.29
CA THR A 347 -0.02 -25.52 -33.90
C THR A 347 0.13 -24.01 -33.97
N THR A 348 1.30 -23.48 -33.62
CA THR A 348 1.60 -22.04 -33.70
C THR A 348 1.71 -21.56 -35.16
N ALA A 349 2.31 -22.37 -36.04
CA ALA A 349 2.44 -22.07 -37.47
C ALA A 349 1.11 -22.17 -38.23
N GLU A 350 0.27 -23.13 -37.87
CA GLU A 350 -1.05 -23.38 -38.47
C GLU A 350 -2.18 -22.57 -37.80
N ARG A 351 -1.85 -21.50 -37.05
CA ARG A 351 -2.83 -20.71 -36.29
C ARG A 351 -3.98 -20.24 -37.20
N GLY A 352 -5.17 -20.75 -36.92
CA GLY A 352 -6.41 -20.36 -37.59
C GLY A 352 -7.57 -20.27 -36.61
N ASP A 353 -8.54 -19.41 -36.93
CA ASP A 353 -9.68 -19.11 -36.05
C ASP A 353 -10.86 -20.09 -36.20
N SER A 354 -10.69 -21.12 -37.03
CA SER A 354 -11.70 -22.17 -37.18
C SER A 354 -11.77 -23.05 -35.94
N LEU A 355 -12.97 -23.16 -35.38
CA LEU A 355 -13.24 -23.98 -34.19
C LEU A 355 -12.82 -25.46 -34.37
N THR A 356 -12.96 -26.00 -35.59
CA THR A 356 -12.57 -27.39 -35.92
C THR A 356 -11.06 -27.59 -35.85
N LEU A 357 -10.30 -26.63 -36.36
CA LEU A 357 -8.84 -26.65 -36.32
C LEU A 357 -8.34 -26.52 -34.87
N ILE A 358 -8.88 -25.53 -34.14
CA ILE A 358 -8.60 -25.30 -32.71
C ILE A 358 -8.85 -26.57 -31.90
N ARG A 359 -9.99 -27.23 -32.10
CA ARG A 359 -10.32 -28.50 -31.42
C ARG A 359 -9.32 -29.61 -31.71
N THR A 360 -8.88 -29.73 -32.96
CA THR A 360 -7.91 -30.74 -33.38
C THR A 360 -6.57 -30.53 -32.68
N HIS A 361 -6.07 -29.30 -32.66
CA HIS A 361 -4.83 -28.96 -31.96
C HIS A 361 -4.92 -29.15 -30.45
N ILE A 362 -5.99 -28.67 -29.81
CA ILE A 362 -6.18 -28.84 -28.35
C ILE A 362 -6.24 -30.32 -27.97
N THR A 363 -6.92 -31.15 -28.77
CA THR A 363 -7.00 -32.60 -28.52
C THR A 363 -5.63 -33.28 -28.66
N LEU A 364 -4.86 -32.91 -29.68
CA LEU A 364 -3.50 -33.41 -29.90
C LEU A 364 -2.58 -33.02 -28.74
N LEU A 365 -2.54 -31.74 -28.38
CA LEU A 365 -1.71 -31.23 -27.29
C LEU A 365 -2.12 -31.82 -25.94
N SER A 366 -3.41 -32.01 -25.68
CA SER A 366 -3.91 -32.68 -24.47
C SER A 366 -3.43 -34.12 -24.37
N THR A 367 -3.46 -34.87 -25.48
CA THR A 367 -2.98 -36.26 -25.54
C THR A 367 -1.47 -36.33 -25.27
N LEU A 368 -0.68 -35.48 -25.95
CA LEU A 368 0.77 -35.45 -25.77
C LEU A 368 1.17 -34.95 -24.38
N ALA A 369 0.44 -34.00 -23.80
CA ALA A 369 0.70 -33.53 -22.44
C ALA A 369 0.47 -34.63 -21.39
N ALA A 370 -0.55 -35.48 -21.59
CA ALA A 370 -0.77 -36.65 -20.75
C ALA A 370 0.39 -37.66 -20.85
N GLU A 371 0.87 -37.96 -22.07
CA GLU A 371 2.06 -38.81 -22.28
C GLU A 371 3.30 -38.23 -21.56
N VAL A 372 3.49 -36.91 -21.60
CA VAL A 372 4.59 -36.22 -20.89
C VAL A 372 4.44 -36.40 -19.38
N ALA A 373 3.25 -36.17 -18.81
CA ALA A 373 3.03 -36.35 -17.38
C ALA A 373 3.24 -37.81 -16.92
N GLU A 374 2.74 -38.78 -17.69
CA GLU A 374 2.93 -40.21 -17.41
C GLU A 374 4.41 -40.62 -17.43
N HIS A 375 5.18 -40.09 -18.38
CA HIS A 375 6.63 -40.33 -18.45
C HIS A 375 7.34 -39.89 -17.17
N TYR A 376 7.09 -38.67 -16.69
CA TYR A 376 7.72 -38.14 -15.49
C TYR A 376 7.26 -38.85 -14.20
N VAL A 377 6.02 -39.33 -14.14
CA VAL A 377 5.53 -40.16 -13.02
C VAL A 377 6.15 -41.57 -13.05
N GLY A 378 6.30 -42.17 -14.24
CA GLY A 378 6.87 -43.51 -14.42
C GLY A 378 8.35 -43.61 -14.06
N VAL A 379 9.13 -42.53 -14.23
CA VAL A 379 10.56 -42.46 -13.85
C VAL A 379 10.77 -42.65 -12.34
N ILE A 380 9.78 -42.35 -11.50
CA ILE A 380 9.83 -42.54 -10.04
C ILE A 380 9.50 -43.97 -9.63
N SER A 381 8.69 -44.67 -10.42
CA SER A 381 8.18 -46.02 -10.10
C SER A 381 9.14 -47.16 -10.47
N ALA A 382 10.26 -46.86 -11.13
CA ALA A 382 11.32 -47.84 -11.38
C ALA A 382 12.09 -48.13 -10.07
N PRO A 383 12.26 -49.40 -9.65
CA PRO A 383 13.00 -49.70 -8.42
C PRO A 383 14.45 -49.22 -8.57
N ARG A 384 14.86 -48.26 -7.72
CA ARG A 384 16.28 -47.91 -7.54
C ARG A 384 16.99 -49.19 -7.10
N ALA A 385 17.89 -49.72 -7.94
CA ALA A 385 18.71 -50.88 -7.59
C ALA A 385 19.50 -50.60 -6.30
N PRO A 386 19.70 -51.59 -5.41
CA PRO A 386 20.40 -51.36 -4.15
C PRO A 386 21.86 -50.98 -4.44
N MET A 387 22.20 -49.71 -4.20
CA MET A 387 23.57 -49.25 -4.25
C MET A 387 24.36 -49.88 -3.11
N VAL A 388 25.42 -50.60 -3.49
CA VAL A 388 26.47 -51.10 -2.60
C VAL A 388 27.05 -49.93 -1.80
N SER A 389 27.22 -50.18 -0.50
CA SER A 389 27.86 -49.30 0.47
C SER A 389 29.23 -48.79 -0.01
N VAL A 390 29.29 -47.52 -0.38
CA VAL A 390 30.52 -46.73 -0.54
C VAL A 390 30.43 -45.54 0.42
N PRO A 391 31.52 -45.11 1.08
CA PRO A 391 31.45 -44.12 2.16
C PRO A 391 30.96 -42.76 1.65
N VAL A 392 30.16 -42.11 2.49
CA VAL A 392 29.54 -40.79 2.31
C VAL A 392 30.54 -39.74 1.80
N MET A 393 30.48 -39.44 0.51
CA MET A 393 30.90 -38.17 -0.07
C MET A 393 29.77 -37.68 -0.98
N ALA A 394 29.19 -36.53 -0.60
CA ALA A 394 28.32 -35.63 -1.36
C ALA A 394 27.52 -36.27 -2.52
N VAL A 395 26.34 -36.80 -2.20
CA VAL A 395 25.29 -37.02 -3.20
C VAL A 395 24.53 -35.69 -3.34
N ASP A 396 24.50 -35.13 -4.56
CA ASP A 396 23.93 -33.82 -4.92
C ASP A 396 22.44 -33.66 -4.51
N GLU A 397 22.16 -32.90 -3.45
CA GLU A 397 20.79 -32.49 -3.07
C GLU A 397 20.07 -31.70 -4.19
N HIS A 398 20.82 -31.02 -5.08
CA HIS A 398 20.26 -30.23 -6.18
C HIS A 398 19.63 -31.06 -7.32
N HIS A 399 20.00 -32.35 -7.48
CA HIS A 399 19.50 -33.15 -8.60
C HIS A 399 18.05 -33.63 -8.37
N ASP A 400 17.65 -33.85 -7.11
CA ASP A 400 16.31 -34.30 -6.75
C ASP A 400 15.27 -33.15 -6.80
N GLU A 401 15.66 -31.90 -6.53
CA GLU A 401 14.74 -30.74 -6.51
C GLU A 401 14.24 -30.35 -7.93
N HIS A 402 15.13 -30.32 -8.92
CA HIS A 402 14.76 -30.06 -10.32
C HIS A 402 13.86 -31.16 -10.91
N ALA A 403 14.09 -32.41 -10.52
CA ALA A 403 13.24 -33.52 -10.94
C ALA A 403 11.81 -33.38 -10.38
N ILE A 404 11.67 -33.03 -9.10
CA ILE A 404 10.37 -32.77 -8.45
C ILE A 404 9.65 -31.59 -9.12
N GLU A 405 10.38 -30.51 -9.43
CA GLU A 405 9.80 -29.36 -10.14
C GLU A 405 9.31 -29.75 -11.55
N ALA A 406 10.10 -30.52 -12.32
CA ALA A 406 9.71 -31.01 -13.64
C ALA A 406 8.44 -31.87 -13.60
N ILE A 407 8.32 -32.76 -12.60
CA ILE A 407 7.11 -33.58 -12.40
C ILE A 407 5.88 -32.69 -12.16
N SER A 408 6.01 -31.69 -11.28
CA SER A 408 4.90 -30.76 -10.99
C SER A 408 4.45 -30.01 -12.24
N TRP A 409 5.39 -29.49 -13.03
CA TRP A 409 5.05 -28.73 -14.24
C TRP A 409 4.50 -29.61 -15.36
N ALA A 410 4.96 -30.87 -15.47
CA ALA A 410 4.39 -31.84 -16.39
C ALA A 410 2.91 -32.13 -16.06
N GLN A 411 2.59 -32.29 -14.77
CA GLN A 411 1.21 -32.45 -14.31
C GLN A 411 0.37 -31.19 -14.54
N SER A 412 0.90 -29.99 -14.27
CA SER A 412 0.18 -28.74 -14.54
C SER A 412 -0.06 -28.52 -16.04
N LEU A 413 0.88 -28.88 -16.92
CA LEU A 413 0.70 -28.86 -18.37
C LEU A 413 -0.43 -29.81 -18.81
N ALA A 414 -0.42 -31.04 -18.32
CA ALA A 414 -1.46 -32.02 -18.62
C ALA A 414 -2.84 -31.56 -18.15
N ARG A 415 -2.95 -31.02 -16.92
CA ARG A 415 -4.21 -30.46 -16.39
C ARG A 415 -4.70 -29.30 -17.24
N GLN A 416 -3.85 -28.32 -17.55
CA GLN A 416 -4.23 -27.16 -18.37
C GLN A 416 -4.77 -27.57 -19.74
N CYS A 417 -4.09 -28.50 -20.44
CA CYS A 417 -4.55 -28.97 -21.75
C CYS A 417 -5.84 -29.80 -21.65
N ALA A 418 -5.98 -30.65 -20.62
CA ALA A 418 -7.19 -31.43 -20.39
C ALA A 418 -8.40 -30.54 -20.07
N ASP A 419 -8.22 -29.56 -19.18
CA ASP A 419 -9.25 -28.60 -18.81
C ASP A 419 -9.75 -27.83 -20.03
N LEU A 420 -8.84 -27.33 -20.87
CA LEU A 420 -9.19 -26.62 -22.10
C LEU A 420 -9.95 -27.51 -23.10
N ARG A 421 -9.50 -28.76 -23.28
CA ARG A 421 -10.16 -29.76 -24.14
C ARG A 421 -11.58 -30.04 -23.65
N ASP A 422 -11.73 -30.33 -22.36
CA ASP A 422 -13.02 -30.70 -21.78
C ASP A 422 -14.00 -29.53 -21.80
N ASP A 423 -13.50 -28.30 -21.58
CA ASP A 423 -14.27 -27.06 -21.71
C ASP A 423 -14.82 -26.87 -23.12
N LEU A 424 -13.98 -27.12 -24.13
CA LEU A 424 -14.33 -27.03 -25.53
C LEU A 424 -15.31 -28.13 -25.96
N LEU A 425 -15.10 -29.37 -25.52
CA LEU A 425 -15.99 -30.49 -25.84
C LEU A 425 -17.39 -30.29 -25.27
N LEU A 426 -17.52 -29.65 -24.12
CA LEU A 426 -18.80 -29.32 -23.51
C LEU A 426 -19.57 -28.27 -24.34
N LEU A 427 -18.89 -27.25 -24.86
CA LEU A 427 -19.50 -26.14 -25.60
C LEU A 427 -19.54 -26.32 -27.12
N ALA A 428 -18.82 -27.31 -27.64
CA ALA A 428 -18.77 -27.63 -29.07
C ALA A 428 -18.70 -29.16 -29.29
N PRO A 429 -19.74 -29.92 -28.87
CA PRO A 429 -19.77 -31.37 -29.04
C PRO A 429 -19.87 -31.74 -30.53
N LEU A 430 -19.33 -32.92 -30.89
CA LEU A 430 -19.43 -33.45 -32.25
C LEU A 430 -20.90 -33.73 -32.61
N SER A 431 -21.47 -33.01 -33.57
CA SER A 431 -22.73 -33.39 -34.20
C SER A 431 -22.47 -34.42 -35.30
N ALA A 432 -23.25 -35.51 -35.34
CA ALA A 432 -23.24 -36.48 -36.43
C ALA A 432 -24.02 -36.00 -37.67
N SER A 433 -24.76 -34.89 -37.58
CA SER A 433 -25.51 -34.32 -38.70
C SER A 433 -24.94 -32.96 -39.10
N SER A 434 -24.32 -32.91 -40.28
CA SER A 434 -23.95 -31.69 -40.99
C SER A 434 -25.21 -30.95 -41.47
N SER A 435 -25.85 -30.18 -40.59
CA SER A 435 -26.81 -29.15 -41.00
C SER A 435 -26.13 -27.78 -40.96
N ALA A 436 -26.62 -26.84 -41.78
CA ALA A 436 -26.15 -25.45 -41.83
C ALA A 436 -26.34 -24.65 -40.49
N SER A 437 -26.72 -25.34 -39.42
CA SER A 437 -26.89 -24.85 -38.05
C SER A 437 -25.80 -25.36 -37.08
N ASP A 438 -24.77 -26.06 -37.58
CA ASP A 438 -23.63 -26.52 -36.80
C ASP A 438 -22.69 -25.33 -36.47
N PRO A 439 -22.37 -25.07 -35.19
CA PRO A 439 -21.38 -24.06 -34.80
C PRO A 439 -20.01 -24.24 -35.48
N ALA A 440 -19.69 -25.45 -35.94
CA ALA A 440 -18.48 -25.75 -36.69
C ALA A 440 -18.47 -25.20 -38.14
N ALA A 441 -19.61 -24.73 -38.65
CA ALA A 441 -19.74 -24.10 -39.97
C ALA A 441 -19.49 -22.57 -39.97
N VAL A 442 -19.22 -21.97 -38.79
CA VAL A 442 -18.91 -20.55 -38.63
C VAL A 442 -17.40 -20.35 -38.76
N GLU A 443 -16.96 -19.40 -39.61
CA GLU A 443 -15.53 -19.09 -39.83
C GLU A 443 -14.82 -18.56 -38.57
N ALA A 444 -15.56 -18.00 -37.61
CA ALA A 444 -15.05 -17.44 -36.35
C ALA A 444 -15.57 -18.18 -35.11
N VAL A 445 -14.75 -18.25 -34.05
CA VAL A 445 -15.13 -18.85 -32.76
C VAL A 445 -16.34 -18.10 -32.16
N PRO A 446 -17.48 -18.77 -31.90
CA PRO A 446 -18.68 -18.11 -31.41
C PRO A 446 -18.52 -17.64 -29.95
N THR A 447 -19.31 -16.65 -29.56
CA THR A 447 -19.43 -16.24 -28.15
C THR A 447 -20.37 -17.15 -27.37
N LEU A 448 -20.29 -17.12 -26.05
CA LEU A 448 -21.17 -17.89 -25.19
C LEU A 448 -22.65 -17.49 -25.38
N ARG A 449 -22.92 -16.19 -25.55
CA ARG A 449 -24.26 -15.67 -25.85
C ARG A 449 -24.80 -16.16 -27.19
N GLN A 450 -23.96 -16.19 -28.22
CA GLN A 450 -24.33 -16.72 -29.54
C GLN A 450 -24.70 -18.20 -29.46
N LEU A 451 -23.89 -19.03 -28.77
CA LEU A 451 -24.17 -20.46 -28.61
C LEU A 451 -25.46 -20.75 -27.85
N ALA A 452 -25.81 -19.93 -26.86
CA ALA A 452 -27.07 -20.07 -26.12
C ALA A 452 -28.32 -19.69 -26.95
N GLY A 453 -28.13 -18.85 -27.97
CA GLY A 453 -29.17 -18.40 -28.89
C GLY A 453 -29.45 -19.35 -30.05
N ILE A 454 -28.42 -20.10 -30.51
CA ILE A 454 -28.52 -21.04 -31.64
C ILE A 454 -29.06 -22.39 -31.18
N GLU A 455 -29.92 -23.01 -31.99
CA GLU A 455 -30.39 -24.38 -31.76
C GLU A 455 -29.29 -25.39 -32.10
N SER A 456 -28.53 -25.78 -31.08
CA SER A 456 -27.40 -26.71 -31.17
C SER A 456 -27.36 -27.66 -29.97
N ALA A 457 -26.60 -28.76 -30.09
CA ALA A 457 -26.37 -29.68 -28.96
C ALA A 457 -25.66 -29.00 -27.76
N ALA A 458 -24.94 -27.90 -27.99
CA ALA A 458 -24.27 -27.11 -26.96
C ALA A 458 -25.19 -26.11 -26.23
N ARG A 459 -26.41 -25.86 -26.73
CA ARG A 459 -27.29 -24.81 -26.24
C ARG A 459 -27.59 -24.92 -24.74
N GLY A 460 -27.81 -26.14 -24.25
CA GLY A 460 -28.06 -26.39 -22.82
C GLY A 460 -26.88 -25.97 -21.96
N ALA A 461 -25.69 -26.52 -22.27
CA ALA A 461 -24.46 -26.19 -21.55
C ALA A 461 -24.08 -24.71 -21.62
N ALA A 462 -24.32 -24.05 -22.76
CA ALA A 462 -24.09 -22.62 -22.92
C ALA A 462 -25.04 -21.79 -22.03
N ARG A 463 -26.32 -22.17 -21.93
CA ARG A 463 -27.29 -21.53 -21.03
C ARG A 463 -26.94 -21.72 -19.56
N ASP A 464 -26.52 -22.93 -19.17
CA ASP A 464 -26.10 -23.21 -17.80
C ASP A 464 -24.87 -22.36 -17.42
N ARG A 465 -23.94 -22.16 -18.35
CA ARG A 465 -22.79 -21.25 -18.16
C ARG A 465 -23.19 -19.80 -18.06
N LEU A 466 -24.11 -19.32 -18.89
CA LEU A 466 -24.63 -17.95 -18.76
C LEU A 466 -25.27 -17.73 -17.40
N ALA A 467 -26.12 -18.67 -16.94
CA ALA A 467 -26.75 -18.58 -15.63
C ALA A 467 -25.71 -18.58 -14.49
N ALA A 468 -24.67 -19.42 -14.57
CA ALA A 468 -23.60 -19.44 -13.59
C ALA A 468 -22.82 -18.12 -13.56
N VAL A 469 -22.51 -17.55 -14.73
CA VAL A 469 -21.81 -16.26 -14.85
C VAL A 469 -22.64 -15.11 -14.30
N GLU A 470 -23.93 -15.05 -14.63
CA GLU A 470 -24.87 -14.06 -14.08
C GLU A 470 -24.98 -14.18 -12.55
N GLN A 471 -25.04 -15.40 -12.02
CA GLN A 471 -25.06 -15.65 -10.59
C GLN A 471 -23.76 -15.17 -9.91
N LEU A 472 -22.59 -15.44 -10.50
CA LEU A 472 -21.31 -14.99 -9.96
C LEU A 472 -21.17 -13.46 -9.99
N ALA A 473 -21.62 -12.82 -11.07
CA ALA A 473 -21.66 -11.37 -11.17
C ALA A 473 -22.55 -10.75 -10.09
N GLN A 474 -23.74 -11.32 -9.87
CA GLN A 474 -24.66 -10.88 -8.82
C GLN A 474 -24.05 -11.07 -7.42
N GLN A 475 -23.54 -12.27 -7.11
CA GLN A 475 -22.92 -12.55 -5.81
C GLN A 475 -21.72 -11.64 -5.52
N SER A 476 -20.92 -11.33 -6.53
CA SER A 476 -19.79 -10.39 -6.40
C SER A 476 -20.28 -8.99 -6.01
N GLY A 477 -21.37 -8.51 -6.65
CA GLY A 477 -22.00 -7.24 -6.30
C GLY A 477 -22.59 -7.23 -4.89
N ASP A 478 -23.27 -8.30 -4.50
CA ASP A 478 -23.89 -8.43 -3.17
C ASP A 478 -22.83 -8.45 -2.05
N LEU A 479 -21.70 -9.13 -2.27
CA LEU A 479 -20.59 -9.18 -1.31
C LEU A 479 -19.81 -7.86 -1.23
N ALA A 480 -19.83 -7.04 -2.29
CA ALA A 480 -19.21 -5.73 -2.30
C ALA A 480 -20.04 -4.65 -1.58
N ALA A 481 -21.34 -4.90 -1.36
CA ALA A 481 -22.26 -3.98 -0.71
C ALA A 481 -22.21 -4.14 0.82
N VAL A 482 -21.36 -3.33 1.48
CA VAL A 482 -21.14 -3.35 2.95
C VAL A 482 -21.52 -2.00 3.58
N ASP A 483 -21.88 -1.96 4.87
CA ASP A 483 -22.33 -0.74 5.57
C ASP A 483 -21.17 0.10 6.12
N TYR A 484 -20.72 1.11 5.38
CA TYR A 484 -19.62 1.99 5.80
C TYR A 484 -19.98 2.99 6.92
N SER A 485 -21.25 3.09 7.34
CA SER A 485 -21.73 4.19 8.19
C SER A 485 -21.08 4.27 9.57
N PHE A 486 -20.66 3.14 10.15
CA PHE A 486 -20.01 3.09 11.47
C PHE A 486 -18.50 3.31 11.41
N LEU A 487 -17.90 3.22 10.21
CA LEU A 487 -16.48 3.51 9.98
C LEU A 487 -16.26 4.96 9.54
N PHE A 488 -17.32 5.67 9.13
CA PHE A 488 -17.23 7.02 8.60
C PHE A 488 -17.53 8.09 9.66
N ASP A 489 -16.57 8.97 9.91
CA ASP A 489 -16.77 10.17 10.72
C ASP A 489 -17.31 11.31 9.84
N LYS A 490 -18.59 11.66 10.06
CA LYS A 490 -19.28 12.71 9.29
C LYS A 490 -18.73 14.11 9.49
N VAL A 491 -18.10 14.39 10.64
CA VAL A 491 -17.54 15.70 10.97
C VAL A 491 -16.19 15.87 10.27
N ARG A 492 -15.32 14.86 10.37
CA ARG A 492 -14.01 14.86 9.70
C ARG A 492 -14.10 14.56 8.21
N ARG A 493 -15.21 13.94 7.78
CA ARG A 493 -15.40 13.41 6.42
C ARG A 493 -14.31 12.40 6.04
N GLN A 494 -13.90 11.59 7.01
CA GLN A 494 -12.82 10.62 6.89
C GLN A 494 -13.25 9.29 7.50
N PHE A 495 -12.61 8.22 7.07
CA PHE A 495 -12.79 6.91 7.65
C PHE A 495 -11.82 6.66 8.80
N VAL A 496 -12.28 6.02 9.87
CA VAL A 496 -11.40 5.44 10.89
C VAL A 496 -10.58 4.30 10.31
N ILE A 497 -9.46 3.94 10.94
CA ILE A 497 -8.62 2.82 10.48
C ILE A 497 -9.42 1.51 10.51
N GLY A 498 -10.14 1.27 11.59
CA GLY A 498 -11.04 0.14 11.68
C GLY A 498 -11.87 0.15 12.96
N TYR A 499 -12.45 -1.01 13.25
CA TYR A 499 -13.42 -1.20 14.32
C TYR A 499 -13.24 -2.56 14.98
N ASN A 500 -13.08 -2.56 16.30
CA ASN A 500 -13.07 -3.77 17.10
C ASN A 500 -14.50 -4.14 17.50
N VAL A 501 -14.99 -5.26 16.97
CA VAL A 501 -16.37 -5.72 17.22
C VAL A 501 -16.52 -6.27 18.64
N GLY A 502 -15.48 -6.91 19.18
CA GLY A 502 -15.49 -7.44 20.55
C GLY A 502 -15.66 -6.32 21.58
N ASP A 503 -14.98 -5.20 21.39
CA ASP A 503 -15.02 -4.04 22.27
C ASP A 503 -16.10 -3.01 21.87
N SER A 504 -16.79 -3.24 20.74
CA SER A 504 -17.72 -2.30 20.12
C SER A 504 -17.15 -0.88 19.99
N ARG A 505 -15.89 -0.78 19.53
CA ARG A 505 -15.12 0.47 19.54
C ARG A 505 -14.43 0.69 18.20
N ALA A 506 -14.62 1.89 17.64
CA ALA A 506 -13.85 2.38 16.51
C ALA A 506 -12.45 2.84 16.95
N ASP A 507 -11.48 2.74 16.06
CA ASP A 507 -10.15 3.28 16.32
C ASP A 507 -10.17 4.82 16.42
N ALA A 508 -9.22 5.37 17.17
CA ALA A 508 -9.08 6.82 17.34
C ALA A 508 -8.37 7.49 16.15
N SER A 509 -7.75 6.70 15.28
CA SER A 509 -6.98 7.15 14.12
C SER A 509 -7.79 7.05 12.83
N TYR A 510 -7.45 7.88 11.85
CA TYR A 510 -8.17 8.04 10.59
C TYR A 510 -7.24 7.90 9.39
N TYR A 511 -7.79 7.48 8.26
CA TYR A 511 -7.11 7.57 6.98
C TYR A 511 -7.27 8.98 6.40
N ASP A 512 -6.19 9.75 6.46
CA ASP A 512 -6.18 11.18 6.13
C ASP A 512 -5.21 11.54 5.00
N LEU A 513 -4.55 10.59 4.33
CA LEU A 513 -3.62 10.86 3.22
C LEU A 513 -4.19 10.38 1.88
N LEU A 514 -4.02 11.18 0.81
CA LEU A 514 -4.37 10.75 -0.55
C LEU A 514 -3.37 9.71 -1.08
N ALA A 515 -2.08 9.82 -0.73
CA ALA A 515 -1.06 8.83 -1.02
C ALA A 515 -1.13 7.67 -0.01
N SER A 516 -2.19 6.88 -0.11
CA SER A 516 -2.41 5.65 0.64
C SER A 516 -3.24 4.68 -0.20
N GLU A 517 -3.10 3.40 0.11
CA GLU A 517 -3.97 2.31 -0.32
C GLU A 517 -5.44 2.54 0.03
N ALA A 518 -5.72 3.26 1.12
CA ALA A 518 -7.06 3.56 1.61
C ALA A 518 -7.90 4.42 0.66
N ARG A 519 -7.26 5.08 -0.32
CA ARG A 519 -7.98 5.87 -1.32
C ARG A 519 -8.95 5.02 -2.14
N LEU A 520 -8.65 3.73 -2.39
CA LEU A 520 -9.58 2.84 -3.08
C LEU A 520 -10.86 2.67 -2.26
N ALA A 521 -10.74 2.47 -0.95
CA ALA A 521 -11.90 2.38 -0.05
C ALA A 521 -12.77 3.64 -0.10
N ASN A 522 -12.15 4.83 -0.05
CA ASN A 522 -12.85 6.10 -0.14
C ASN A 522 -13.56 6.27 -1.50
N PHE A 523 -12.87 5.93 -2.60
CA PHE A 523 -13.44 5.96 -3.96
C PHE A 523 -14.66 5.03 -4.09
N VAL A 524 -14.54 3.78 -3.63
CA VAL A 524 -15.62 2.78 -3.70
C VAL A 524 -16.82 3.23 -2.86
N ALA A 525 -16.60 3.73 -1.64
CA ALA A 525 -17.68 4.23 -0.80
C ALA A 525 -18.42 5.42 -1.42
N ILE A 526 -17.71 6.32 -2.13
CA ILE A 526 -18.33 7.41 -2.88
C ILE A 526 -19.12 6.89 -4.08
N ALA A 527 -18.53 5.97 -4.86
CA ALA A 527 -19.18 5.40 -6.05
C ALA A 527 -20.48 4.64 -5.70
N GLN A 528 -20.50 3.97 -4.55
CA GLN A 528 -21.69 3.29 -4.01
C GLN A 528 -22.67 4.25 -3.31
N GLY A 529 -22.38 5.55 -3.23
CA GLY A 529 -23.23 6.56 -2.59
C GLY A 529 -23.27 6.49 -1.06
N GLN A 530 -22.30 5.82 -0.42
CA GLN A 530 -22.21 5.68 1.04
C GLN A 530 -21.37 6.76 1.72
N ALA A 531 -20.51 7.45 0.96
CA ALA A 531 -19.75 8.61 1.39
C ALA A 531 -19.97 9.79 0.44
N PRO A 532 -19.98 11.03 0.95
CA PRO A 532 -20.10 12.22 0.11
C PRO A 532 -18.79 12.49 -0.64
N GLN A 533 -18.83 13.10 -1.84
CA GLN A 533 -17.63 13.35 -2.66
C GLN A 533 -16.58 14.21 -1.94
N GLU A 534 -17.01 15.07 -1.00
CA GLU A 534 -16.15 15.89 -0.15
C GLU A 534 -15.19 15.06 0.70
N SER A 535 -15.50 13.79 0.96
CA SER A 535 -14.59 12.84 1.62
C SER A 535 -13.29 12.63 0.84
N TRP A 536 -13.35 12.62 -0.50
CA TRP A 536 -12.16 12.51 -1.34
C TRP A 536 -11.23 13.70 -1.16
N PHE A 537 -11.80 14.90 -1.07
CA PHE A 537 -11.06 16.15 -0.89
C PHE A 537 -10.65 16.42 0.57
N ALA A 538 -11.20 15.67 1.53
CA ALA A 538 -10.78 15.68 2.93
C ALA A 538 -9.48 14.91 3.18
N LEU A 539 -9.05 14.07 2.23
CA LEU A 539 -7.72 13.46 2.25
C LEU A 539 -6.65 14.56 2.06
N SER A 540 -5.53 14.46 2.74
CA SER A 540 -4.47 15.46 2.71
C SER A 540 -3.60 15.30 1.47
N ARG A 541 -3.26 16.44 0.85
CA ARG A 541 -2.31 16.53 -0.27
C ARG A 541 -0.96 17.03 0.23
N LEU A 542 -0.33 16.29 1.15
CA LEU A 542 0.99 16.65 1.66
C LEU A 542 2.01 16.50 0.53
N LEU A 543 2.51 17.61 0.00
CA LEU A 543 3.44 17.65 -1.12
C LEU A 543 4.88 17.80 -0.65
N THR A 544 5.80 17.06 -1.27
CA THR A 544 7.24 17.30 -1.22
C THR A 544 7.79 17.33 -2.64
N THR A 545 9.09 17.62 -2.77
CA THR A 545 9.82 17.51 -4.03
C THR A 545 10.88 16.42 -3.92
N ALA A 546 10.88 15.45 -4.84
CA ALA A 546 12.02 14.55 -5.04
C ALA A 546 12.44 14.60 -6.51
N GLY A 547 13.73 14.83 -6.77
CA GLY A 547 14.24 14.93 -8.15
C GLY A 547 13.71 16.13 -8.95
N GLY A 548 13.11 17.12 -8.28
CA GLY A 548 12.60 18.35 -8.91
C GLY A 548 11.13 18.31 -9.34
N GLU A 549 10.43 17.18 -9.18
CA GLU A 549 9.00 17.07 -9.45
C GLU A 549 8.20 16.96 -8.12
N PRO A 550 7.01 17.59 -8.02
CA PRO A 550 6.12 17.48 -6.87
C PRO A 550 5.58 16.05 -6.71
N LEU A 551 5.55 15.55 -5.48
CA LEU A 551 4.98 14.25 -5.14
C LEU A 551 4.23 14.29 -3.82
N LEU A 552 3.21 13.44 -3.68
CA LEU A 552 2.50 13.26 -2.42
C LEU A 552 3.28 12.36 -1.45
N LEU A 553 3.41 12.80 -0.20
CA LEU A 553 3.96 11.99 0.89
C LEU A 553 2.93 10.97 1.38
N SER A 554 3.37 9.72 1.54
CA SER A 554 2.62 8.68 2.23
C SER A 554 3.06 8.55 3.68
N TRP A 555 2.43 7.67 4.46
CA TRP A 555 2.79 7.49 5.87
C TRP A 555 4.16 6.82 6.00
N SER A 556 4.33 5.65 5.39
CA SER A 556 5.54 4.85 5.51
C SER A 556 6.55 5.06 4.39
N GLY A 557 6.15 5.65 3.25
CA GLY A 557 7.00 5.76 2.07
C GLY A 557 7.16 4.43 1.32
N SER A 558 6.22 3.50 1.55
CA SER A 558 6.19 2.17 0.95
C SER A 558 5.64 2.22 -0.48
N MET A 559 6.18 1.40 -1.39
CA MET A 559 5.72 1.38 -2.79
C MET A 559 4.23 1.01 -2.92
N PHE A 560 3.71 0.14 -2.04
CA PHE A 560 2.33 -0.31 -2.13
C PHE A 560 1.31 0.82 -1.89
N GLU A 561 1.60 1.76 -0.97
CA GLU A 561 0.69 2.86 -0.62
C GLU A 561 0.37 3.69 -1.87
N TYR A 562 1.36 3.79 -2.76
CA TYR A 562 1.25 4.45 -4.05
C TYR A 562 0.65 3.55 -5.12
N LEU A 563 1.11 2.31 -5.30
CA LEU A 563 0.83 1.56 -6.53
C LEU A 563 -0.21 0.45 -6.39
N MET A 564 -0.57 0.00 -5.19
CA MET A 564 -1.59 -1.04 -5.02
C MET A 564 -2.94 -0.61 -5.63
N PRO A 565 -3.49 0.61 -5.37
CA PRO A 565 -4.76 1.00 -5.98
C PRO A 565 -4.70 1.09 -7.50
N LEU A 566 -3.52 1.38 -8.08
CA LEU A 566 -3.32 1.48 -9.53
C LEU A 566 -3.55 0.16 -10.26
N LEU A 567 -3.53 -0.98 -9.56
CA LEU A 567 -3.84 -2.30 -10.15
C LEU A 567 -5.24 -2.36 -10.76
N VAL A 568 -6.21 -1.67 -10.16
CA VAL A 568 -7.60 -1.63 -10.62
C VAL A 568 -8.09 -0.22 -10.94
N MET A 569 -7.64 0.80 -10.20
CA MET A 569 -8.03 2.19 -10.44
C MET A 569 -7.20 2.78 -11.60
N PRO A 570 -7.82 3.34 -12.64
CA PRO A 570 -7.08 3.98 -13.73
C PRO A 570 -6.36 5.24 -13.25
N THR A 571 -5.35 5.65 -14.00
CA THR A 571 -4.66 6.93 -13.86
C THR A 571 -4.72 7.70 -15.17
N TYR A 572 -4.64 9.02 -15.09
CA TYR A 572 -4.68 9.91 -16.25
C TYR A 572 -3.39 10.72 -16.30
N GLU A 573 -2.82 10.85 -17.49
CA GLU A 573 -1.57 11.58 -17.72
C GLU A 573 -1.66 13.03 -17.20
N ASP A 574 -0.55 13.55 -16.68
CA ASP A 574 -0.43 14.92 -16.16
C ASP A 574 -1.36 15.26 -14.98
N THR A 575 -1.86 14.24 -14.26
CA THR A 575 -2.57 14.41 -12.99
C THR A 575 -1.63 14.35 -11.79
N LEU A 576 -2.10 14.82 -10.64
CA LEU A 576 -1.33 14.79 -9.38
C LEU A 576 -0.92 13.36 -8.99
N LEU A 577 -1.81 12.39 -9.15
CA LEU A 577 -1.53 10.99 -8.84
C LEU A 577 -0.52 10.39 -9.83
N ASP A 578 -0.70 10.63 -11.13
CA ASP A 578 0.21 10.15 -12.18
C ASP A 578 1.65 10.63 -11.95
N GLN A 579 1.82 11.93 -11.71
CA GLN A 579 3.12 12.51 -11.41
C GLN A 579 3.72 11.95 -10.10
N THR A 580 2.88 11.75 -9.08
CA THR A 580 3.30 11.13 -7.82
C THR A 580 3.83 9.71 -8.06
N TYR A 581 3.16 8.89 -8.87
CA TYR A 581 3.60 7.52 -9.16
C TYR A 581 4.96 7.51 -9.86
N VAL A 582 5.14 8.36 -10.87
CA VAL A 582 6.42 8.50 -11.58
C VAL A 582 7.53 8.95 -10.64
N ALA A 583 7.29 9.98 -9.82
CA ALA A 583 8.27 10.50 -8.88
C ALA A 583 8.63 9.48 -7.78
N ALA A 584 7.65 8.74 -7.24
CA ALA A 584 7.87 7.72 -6.22
C ALA A 584 8.75 6.58 -6.75
N VAL A 585 8.46 6.07 -7.96
CA VAL A 585 9.27 5.01 -8.61
C VAL A 585 10.68 5.52 -8.91
N GLN A 586 10.83 6.74 -9.43
CA GLN A 586 12.15 7.33 -9.68
C GLN A 586 12.96 7.47 -8.38
N ARG A 587 12.33 7.90 -7.29
CA ARG A 587 12.99 8.03 -5.98
C ARG A 587 13.44 6.68 -5.42
N GLN A 588 12.66 5.62 -5.63
CA GLN A 588 13.01 4.24 -5.28
C GLN A 588 14.21 3.72 -6.08
N ILE A 589 14.22 3.94 -7.41
CA ILE A 589 15.36 3.60 -8.28
C ILE A 589 16.62 4.32 -7.83
N GLU A 590 16.51 5.63 -7.59
CA GLU A 590 17.62 6.48 -7.10
C GLU A 590 18.16 5.96 -5.77
N TYR A 591 17.28 5.63 -4.82
CA TYR A 591 17.68 5.13 -3.51
C TYR A 591 18.42 3.78 -3.59
N GLY A 592 17.94 2.84 -4.41
CA GLY A 592 18.64 1.58 -4.65
C GLY A 592 20.03 1.81 -5.24
N ARG A 593 20.17 2.75 -6.18
CA ARG A 593 21.48 3.14 -6.75
C ARG A 593 22.41 3.73 -5.69
N GLN A 594 21.91 4.64 -4.86
CA GLN A 594 22.67 5.26 -3.77
C GLN A 594 23.19 4.22 -2.76
N ARG A 595 22.40 3.19 -2.48
CA ARG A 595 22.74 2.10 -1.55
C ARG A 595 23.51 0.95 -2.21
N GLY A 596 23.68 0.97 -3.54
CA GLY A 596 24.38 -0.10 -4.29
C GLY A 596 23.60 -1.43 -4.40
N VAL A 597 22.31 -1.45 -4.09
CA VAL A 597 21.46 -2.66 -4.08
C VAL A 597 20.36 -2.57 -5.15
N PRO A 598 19.63 -3.67 -5.46
CA PRO A 598 18.36 -3.58 -6.17
C PRO A 598 17.37 -2.66 -5.45
N TRP A 599 16.32 -2.20 -6.14
CA TRP A 599 15.29 -1.33 -5.55
C TRP A 599 13.94 -2.05 -5.44
N GLY A 600 12.94 -1.42 -4.81
CA GLY A 600 11.63 -2.01 -4.53
C GLY A 600 11.42 -2.18 -3.03
N VAL A 601 11.50 -1.11 -2.26
CA VAL A 601 11.26 -1.11 -0.82
C VAL A 601 9.76 -0.95 -0.56
N SER A 602 9.18 -1.88 0.18
CA SER A 602 7.76 -1.91 0.54
C SER A 602 7.57 -2.78 1.79
N GLU A 603 6.40 -2.82 2.40
CA GLU A 603 6.11 -3.77 3.48
C GLU A 603 6.33 -5.21 3.04
N CYS A 604 7.05 -5.98 3.84
CA CYS A 604 7.40 -7.35 3.49
C CYS A 604 7.89 -8.13 4.70
N GLY A 605 8.06 -9.44 4.50
CA GLY A 605 8.83 -10.28 5.41
C GLY A 605 10.31 -9.86 5.43
N TYR A 606 10.97 -9.94 6.59
CA TYR A 606 12.39 -9.60 6.74
C TYR A 606 13.15 -10.65 7.56
N ASN A 607 14.48 -10.57 7.61
CA ASN A 607 15.33 -11.59 8.23
C ASN A 607 15.34 -11.48 9.77
N THR A 608 14.17 -11.67 10.37
CA THR A 608 13.97 -11.82 11.81
C THR A 608 12.87 -12.85 11.98
N VAL A 609 13.04 -13.73 12.96
CA VAL A 609 12.13 -14.87 13.16
C VAL A 609 11.60 -14.90 14.58
N ASP A 610 10.40 -15.43 14.76
CA ASP A 610 9.86 -15.71 16.10
C ASP A 610 10.41 -17.02 16.68
N VAL A 611 9.89 -17.41 17.85
CA VAL A 611 10.25 -18.67 18.54
C VAL A 611 9.86 -19.94 17.77
N HIS A 612 9.03 -19.81 16.72
CA HIS A 612 8.60 -20.88 15.84
C HIS A 612 9.29 -20.80 14.47
N ASP A 613 10.37 -20.04 14.36
CA ASP A 613 11.15 -19.81 13.15
C ASP A 613 10.39 -19.12 12.00
N ASN A 614 9.24 -18.48 12.27
CA ASN A 614 8.47 -17.74 11.27
C ASN A 614 9.06 -16.35 11.02
N TYR A 615 9.24 -15.99 9.76
CA TYR A 615 9.65 -14.64 9.38
C TYR A 615 8.65 -13.59 9.88
N GLN A 616 9.19 -12.51 10.42
CA GLN A 616 8.41 -11.35 10.86
C GLN A 616 8.12 -10.42 9.69
N TYR A 617 7.04 -9.64 9.82
CA TYR A 617 6.54 -8.75 8.78
C TYR A 617 6.47 -7.31 9.29
N ARG A 618 6.87 -6.33 8.47
CA ARG A 618 6.83 -4.90 8.83
C ARG A 618 6.77 -4.02 7.59
N ALA A 619 6.25 -2.80 7.76
CA ALA A 619 6.32 -1.75 6.75
C ALA A 619 7.71 -1.07 6.68
N PHE A 620 8.28 -1.09 5.48
CA PHE A 620 9.51 -0.40 5.08
C PHE A 620 9.19 0.68 4.04
N GLY A 621 10.02 1.70 3.95
CA GLY A 621 9.85 2.73 2.93
C GLY A 621 11.11 3.52 2.66
N VAL A 622 11.07 4.35 1.62
CA VAL A 622 12.24 5.12 1.18
C VAL A 622 12.23 6.52 1.80
N PRO A 623 13.37 7.00 2.35
CA PRO A 623 13.50 8.37 2.83
C PRO A 623 13.12 9.41 1.76
N GLY A 624 12.24 10.34 2.12
CA GLY A 624 11.70 11.36 1.22
C GLY A 624 10.37 10.99 0.55
N LEU A 625 9.86 9.76 0.76
CA LEU A 625 8.50 9.36 0.37
C LEU A 625 7.53 9.26 1.56
N GLY A 626 8.04 8.90 2.74
CA GLY A 626 7.24 8.72 3.95
C GLY A 626 7.44 9.81 5.00
N ILE A 627 6.42 10.02 5.84
CA ILE A 627 6.46 10.93 7.01
C ILE A 627 7.05 10.23 8.25
N LYS A 628 6.96 8.90 8.31
CA LYS A 628 7.51 8.07 9.39
C LYS A 628 9.03 8.31 9.55
N ARG A 629 9.51 8.38 10.80
CA ARG A 629 10.95 8.51 11.12
C ARG A 629 11.66 7.15 11.03
N GLY A 630 12.97 7.16 10.79
CA GLY A 630 13.79 5.92 10.75
C GLY A 630 13.67 5.10 9.47
N LEU A 631 13.17 5.70 8.37
CA LEU A 631 13.05 4.98 7.08
C LEU A 631 14.42 4.59 6.47
N ALA A 632 15.51 5.18 6.96
CA ALA A 632 16.86 4.87 6.49
C ALA A 632 17.53 3.71 7.26
N ASP A 633 16.92 3.26 8.37
CA ASP A 633 17.52 2.32 9.33
C ASP A 633 17.53 0.89 8.79
N ASP A 634 16.50 0.54 8.03
CA ASP A 634 16.29 -0.79 7.45
C ASP A 634 16.46 -0.72 5.92
N LEU A 635 17.09 -1.73 5.34
CA LEU A 635 17.24 -1.88 3.89
C LEU A 635 16.77 -3.26 3.46
N VAL A 636 15.47 -3.37 3.19
CA VAL A 636 14.82 -4.60 2.73
C VAL A 636 14.16 -4.34 1.39
N VAL A 637 14.42 -5.22 0.42
CA VAL A 637 13.91 -5.11 -0.95
C VAL A 637 12.94 -6.25 -1.22
N ALA A 638 11.73 -5.90 -1.64
CA ALA A 638 10.65 -6.83 -1.95
C ALA A 638 10.39 -6.87 -3.47
N PRO A 639 10.55 -8.02 -4.15
CA PRO A 639 10.33 -8.12 -5.59
C PRO A 639 8.93 -7.70 -6.05
N TYR A 640 7.88 -7.92 -5.24
CA TYR A 640 6.52 -7.50 -5.62
C TYR A 640 6.40 -5.98 -5.79
N ALA A 641 7.18 -5.18 -5.03
CA ALA A 641 7.22 -3.74 -5.18
C ALA A 641 7.82 -3.32 -6.54
N SER A 642 8.81 -4.08 -7.03
CA SER A 642 9.31 -3.94 -8.41
C SER A 642 8.27 -4.39 -9.43
N ALA A 643 7.51 -5.44 -9.15
CA ALA A 643 6.41 -5.88 -10.02
C ALA A 643 5.33 -4.79 -10.15
N LEU A 644 4.91 -4.15 -9.04
CA LEU A 644 3.99 -3.02 -9.08
C LEU A 644 4.50 -1.86 -9.96
N ALA A 645 5.81 -1.59 -9.91
CA ALA A 645 6.42 -0.54 -10.71
C ALA A 645 6.39 -0.82 -12.23
N LEU A 646 6.04 -2.04 -12.68
CA LEU A 646 5.79 -2.33 -14.10
C LEU A 646 4.68 -1.45 -14.69
N MET A 647 3.74 -0.98 -13.85
CA MET A 647 2.63 -0.13 -14.29
C MET A 647 3.07 1.31 -14.61
N VAL A 648 4.29 1.69 -14.22
CA VAL A 648 4.83 3.06 -14.32
C VAL A 648 6.12 3.11 -15.15
N ALA A 649 7.06 2.21 -14.87
CA ALA A 649 8.39 2.13 -15.50
C ALA A 649 8.72 0.67 -15.87
N PRO A 650 8.04 0.09 -16.88
CA PRO A 650 8.10 -1.35 -17.17
C PRO A 650 9.50 -1.86 -17.53
N GLN A 651 10.31 -1.07 -18.25
CA GLN A 651 11.66 -1.49 -18.65
C GLN A 651 12.60 -1.61 -17.46
N GLU A 652 12.62 -0.58 -16.61
CA GLU A 652 13.45 -0.52 -15.40
C GLU A 652 13.01 -1.53 -14.35
N ALA A 653 11.69 -1.67 -14.16
CA ALA A 653 11.11 -2.65 -13.25
C ALA A 653 11.45 -4.08 -13.68
N CYS A 654 11.31 -4.41 -14.97
CA CYS A 654 11.66 -5.73 -15.49
C CYS A 654 13.17 -6.01 -15.36
N ALA A 655 14.03 -5.03 -15.67
CA ALA A 655 15.48 -5.18 -15.51
C ALA A 655 15.86 -5.41 -14.03
N ASN A 656 15.18 -4.75 -13.09
CA ASN A 656 15.41 -4.95 -11.67
C ASN A 656 14.93 -6.34 -11.20
N LEU A 657 13.78 -6.82 -11.68
CA LEU A 657 13.31 -8.18 -11.42
C LEU A 657 14.27 -9.25 -11.96
N GLN A 658 14.82 -9.05 -13.16
CA GLN A 658 15.86 -9.93 -13.72
C GLN A 658 17.12 -9.93 -12.85
N ARG A 659 17.54 -8.76 -12.35
CA ARG A 659 18.68 -8.64 -11.41
C ARG A 659 18.40 -9.37 -10.09
N LEU A 660 17.20 -9.24 -9.53
CA LEU A 660 16.79 -9.94 -8.31
C LEU A 660 16.74 -11.46 -8.53
N ALA A 661 16.22 -11.92 -9.67
CA ALA A 661 16.19 -13.33 -10.03
C ALA A 661 17.60 -13.91 -10.16
N ALA A 662 18.51 -13.19 -10.83
CA ALA A 662 19.94 -13.55 -10.92
C ALA A 662 20.63 -13.57 -9.54
N GLY A 663 20.12 -12.79 -8.57
CA GLY A 663 20.55 -12.80 -7.17
C GLY A 663 19.98 -13.94 -6.32
N GLY A 664 19.27 -14.90 -6.92
CA GLY A 664 18.73 -16.08 -6.23
C GLY A 664 17.34 -15.91 -5.63
N LEU A 665 16.66 -14.78 -5.89
CA LEU A 665 15.28 -14.56 -5.41
C LEU A 665 14.20 -15.25 -6.26
N TYR A 666 14.56 -16.21 -7.10
CA TYR A 666 13.64 -16.90 -8.00
C TYR A 666 13.47 -18.36 -7.58
N GLY A 667 12.23 -18.78 -7.33
CA GLY A 667 11.87 -20.12 -6.89
C GLY A 667 10.74 -20.73 -7.72
N ARG A 668 10.17 -21.83 -7.21
CA ARG A 668 9.10 -22.61 -7.88
C ARG A 668 7.86 -21.77 -8.23
N PHE A 669 7.48 -20.86 -7.34
CA PHE A 669 6.29 -20.02 -7.50
C PHE A 669 6.60 -18.59 -7.98
N GLY A 670 7.80 -18.35 -8.52
CA GLY A 670 8.22 -17.04 -8.98
C GLY A 670 9.15 -16.38 -7.97
N MET A 671 9.00 -15.09 -7.71
CA MET A 671 9.91 -14.37 -6.81
C MET A 671 9.63 -14.74 -5.34
N PHE A 672 10.67 -14.92 -4.54
CA PHE A 672 10.56 -14.96 -3.09
C PHE A 672 10.18 -13.59 -2.52
N GLU A 673 9.69 -13.59 -1.29
CA GLU A 673 9.16 -12.43 -0.58
C GLU A 673 10.09 -11.21 -0.54
N ALA A 674 11.35 -11.39 -0.12
CA ALA A 674 12.27 -10.28 0.05
C ALA A 674 13.74 -10.71 0.14
N ILE A 675 14.63 -9.71 0.05
CA ILE A 675 16.04 -9.79 0.44
C ILE A 675 16.35 -8.67 1.43
N ASP A 676 16.94 -9.05 2.57
CA ASP A 676 17.28 -8.13 3.66
C ASP A 676 18.78 -7.83 3.63
N TYR A 677 19.13 -6.56 3.39
CA TYR A 677 20.50 -6.04 3.37
C TYR A 677 20.88 -5.31 4.68
N THR A 678 20.03 -5.37 5.70
CA THR A 678 20.21 -4.58 6.93
C THR A 678 21.36 -5.15 7.74
N ALA A 679 22.43 -4.37 7.91
CA ALA A 679 23.70 -4.83 8.48
C ALA A 679 23.57 -5.45 9.87
N SER A 680 22.72 -4.90 10.73
CA SER A 680 22.48 -5.40 12.10
C SER A 680 21.80 -6.78 12.14
N ARG A 681 21.20 -7.23 11.03
CA ARG A 681 20.52 -8.53 10.90
C ARG A 681 21.32 -9.57 10.12
N GLN A 682 22.50 -9.23 9.60
CA GLN A 682 23.32 -10.17 8.85
C GLN A 682 24.24 -10.97 9.78
N ARG A 683 24.50 -12.23 9.40
CA ARG A 683 25.55 -13.02 10.06
C ARG A 683 26.92 -12.49 9.64
N ARG A 684 27.94 -12.73 10.47
CA ARG A 684 29.30 -12.28 10.19
C ARG A 684 29.80 -12.87 8.87
N GLY A 685 30.08 -12.01 7.89
CA GLY A 685 30.55 -12.39 6.55
C GLY A 685 29.46 -12.45 5.48
N GLU A 686 28.19 -12.32 5.85
CA GLU A 686 27.08 -12.20 4.91
C GLU A 686 26.74 -10.73 4.67
N SER A 687 26.43 -10.36 3.43
CA SER A 687 25.99 -9.01 3.05
C SER A 687 24.48 -8.88 2.90
N SER A 688 23.76 -10.00 2.81
CA SER A 688 22.31 -10.04 2.62
C SER A 688 21.74 -11.43 2.92
N SER A 689 20.46 -11.48 3.30
CA SER A 689 19.73 -12.73 3.57
C SER A 689 18.41 -12.78 2.78
N ILE A 690 18.12 -13.90 2.12
CA ILE A 690 16.87 -14.09 1.35
C ILE A 690 15.76 -14.59 2.27
N VAL A 691 14.62 -13.90 2.24
CA VAL A 691 13.40 -14.29 2.95
C VAL A 691 12.62 -15.26 2.06
N ARG A 692 12.87 -16.56 2.24
CA ARG A 692 12.24 -17.63 1.47
C ARG A 692 10.81 -17.89 1.93
N SER A 693 9.91 -16.98 1.56
CA SER A 693 8.47 -17.13 1.75
C SER A 693 7.70 -16.56 0.57
N PHE A 694 6.40 -16.84 0.51
CA PHE A 694 5.48 -16.31 -0.48
C PHE A 694 4.22 -15.82 0.25
N MET A 695 3.80 -14.58 0.00
CA MET A 695 2.56 -14.02 0.54
C MET A 695 1.49 -13.92 -0.53
N ALA A 696 0.25 -14.30 -0.20
CA ALA A 696 -0.83 -14.36 -1.18
C ALA A 696 -1.14 -13.00 -1.82
N HIS A 697 -1.23 -11.92 -1.03
CA HIS A 697 -1.48 -10.58 -1.56
C HIS A 697 -0.31 -10.06 -2.40
N HIS A 698 0.96 -10.31 -2.02
CA HIS A 698 2.12 -9.92 -2.83
C HIS A 698 2.16 -10.65 -4.18
N HIS A 699 1.83 -11.94 -4.20
CA HIS A 699 1.69 -12.71 -5.44
C HIS A 699 0.51 -12.24 -6.29
N GLY A 700 -0.62 -11.92 -5.66
CA GLY A 700 -1.80 -11.40 -6.35
C GLY A 700 -1.51 -10.05 -7.00
N MET A 701 -0.91 -9.13 -6.25
CA MET A 701 -0.45 -7.84 -6.77
C MET A 701 0.53 -8.00 -7.94
N SER A 702 1.50 -8.91 -7.80
CA SER A 702 2.45 -9.21 -8.88
C SER A 702 1.75 -9.75 -10.12
N MET A 703 0.82 -10.69 -9.96
CA MET A 703 0.04 -11.28 -11.05
C MET A 703 -0.76 -10.22 -11.82
N LEU A 704 -1.44 -9.34 -11.09
CA LEU A 704 -2.20 -8.24 -11.68
C LEU A 704 -1.28 -7.23 -12.39
N ALA A 705 -0.11 -6.91 -11.82
CA ALA A 705 0.86 -6.03 -12.46
C ALA A 705 1.47 -6.63 -13.74
N PHE A 706 1.72 -7.95 -13.77
CA PHE A 706 2.11 -8.64 -15.00
C PHE A 706 1.00 -8.57 -16.04
N SER A 707 -0.25 -8.79 -15.64
CA SER A 707 -1.40 -8.67 -16.54
C SER A 707 -1.54 -7.26 -17.08
N TYR A 708 -1.26 -6.24 -16.26
CA TYR A 708 -1.26 -4.85 -16.68
C TYR A 708 -0.25 -4.61 -17.81
N ALA A 709 1.01 -5.02 -17.58
CA ALA A 709 2.11 -4.76 -18.50
C ALA A 709 2.03 -5.60 -19.79
N LEU A 710 1.51 -6.83 -19.72
CA LEU A 710 1.52 -7.77 -20.84
C LEU A 710 0.20 -7.82 -21.62
N LEU A 711 -0.94 -7.48 -20.99
CA LEU A 711 -2.29 -7.73 -21.52
C LEU A 711 -3.11 -6.45 -21.69
N ASP A 712 -2.44 -5.29 -21.76
CA ASP A 712 -3.08 -3.98 -21.93
C ASP A 712 -4.15 -3.71 -20.84
N ARG A 713 -3.68 -3.71 -19.59
CA ARG A 713 -4.40 -3.22 -18.39
C ARG A 713 -5.84 -3.73 -18.24
N PRO A 714 -6.08 -5.05 -18.27
CA PRO A 714 -7.43 -5.61 -18.31
C PRO A 714 -8.25 -5.30 -17.05
N MET A 715 -7.61 -5.21 -15.87
CA MET A 715 -8.32 -4.89 -14.62
C MET A 715 -8.81 -3.44 -14.56
N GLN A 716 -8.02 -2.48 -15.05
CA GLN A 716 -8.46 -1.08 -15.13
C GLN A 716 -9.63 -0.93 -16.11
N LYS A 717 -9.58 -1.59 -17.27
CA LYS A 717 -10.70 -1.58 -18.23
C LYS A 717 -11.99 -2.15 -17.64
N ARG A 718 -11.89 -3.20 -16.82
CA ARG A 718 -13.04 -3.76 -16.07
C ARG A 718 -13.54 -2.82 -14.99
N PHE A 719 -12.63 -2.15 -14.28
CA PHE A 719 -13.00 -1.14 -13.29
C PHE A 719 -13.75 0.03 -13.94
N GLU A 720 -13.26 0.52 -15.08
CA GLU A 720 -13.87 1.62 -15.86
C GLU A 720 -15.23 1.25 -16.48
N SER A 721 -15.50 -0.04 -16.70
CA SER A 721 -16.76 -0.50 -17.30
C SER A 721 -17.90 -0.66 -16.29
N ASP A 722 -17.61 -0.69 -14.98
CA ASP A 722 -18.67 -0.67 -13.97
C ASP A 722 -19.37 0.72 -13.95
N PRO A 723 -20.70 0.79 -14.06
CA PRO A 723 -21.41 2.07 -14.13
C PRO A 723 -21.22 3.00 -12.92
N GLN A 724 -21.06 2.45 -11.71
CA GLN A 724 -20.89 3.26 -10.50
C GLN A 724 -19.48 3.86 -10.46
N PHE A 725 -18.47 3.06 -10.83
CA PHE A 725 -17.10 3.55 -10.95
C PHE A 725 -16.95 4.55 -12.09
N LYS A 726 -17.53 4.27 -13.27
CA LYS A 726 -17.51 5.17 -14.44
C LYS A 726 -18.03 6.57 -14.08
N ALA A 727 -19.13 6.66 -13.33
CA ALA A 727 -19.70 7.93 -12.88
C ALA A 727 -18.80 8.72 -11.91
N THR A 728 -17.83 8.05 -11.27
CA THR A 728 -16.97 8.60 -10.21
C THR A 728 -15.54 8.89 -10.69
N LEU A 729 -15.16 8.46 -11.90
CA LEU A 729 -13.80 8.57 -12.44
C LEU A 729 -13.22 10.00 -12.46
N LEU A 730 -14.07 11.03 -12.53
CA LEU A 730 -13.63 12.43 -12.52
C LEU A 730 -12.83 12.81 -11.27
N LEU A 731 -13.01 12.11 -10.15
CA LEU A 731 -12.21 12.32 -8.93
C LEU A 731 -10.72 12.00 -9.13
N LEU A 732 -10.38 11.15 -10.11
CA LEU A 732 -9.02 10.76 -10.42
C LEU A 732 -8.31 11.76 -11.36
N GLN A 733 -9.04 12.75 -11.89
CA GLN A 733 -8.52 13.76 -12.82
C GLN A 733 -8.12 15.06 -12.10
N GLU A 734 -7.51 14.95 -10.92
CA GLU A 734 -7.07 16.09 -10.13
C GLU A 734 -5.82 16.74 -10.77
N ARG A 735 -5.92 18.04 -11.07
CA ARG A 735 -4.81 18.83 -11.61
C ARG A 735 -3.71 19.00 -10.57
N ILE A 736 -2.46 19.05 -11.04
CA ILE A 736 -1.30 19.37 -10.20
C ILE A 736 -1.48 20.78 -9.62
N PRO A 737 -1.46 20.95 -8.27
CA PRO A 737 -1.63 22.25 -7.64
C PRO A 737 -0.56 23.26 -8.11
N ARG A 738 -0.99 24.49 -8.43
CA ARG A 738 -0.07 25.59 -8.76
C ARG A 738 0.46 26.20 -7.46
N ALA A 739 1.74 25.97 -7.18
CA ALA A 739 2.50 26.63 -6.11
C ALA A 739 1.82 26.60 -4.72
N THR A 740 1.70 25.41 -4.14
CA THR A 740 1.44 25.25 -2.71
C THR A 740 2.75 25.14 -1.94
N LEU A 741 2.75 25.60 -0.68
CA LEU A 741 3.82 25.36 0.30
C LEU A 741 4.19 23.88 0.25
N PHE A 742 5.35 23.57 -0.33
CA PHE A 742 5.93 22.25 -0.18
C PHE A 742 6.16 22.04 1.31
N TYR A 743 5.87 20.84 1.81
CA TYR A 743 6.24 20.47 3.16
C TYR A 743 7.76 20.50 3.22
N ALA A 744 8.30 21.64 3.66
CA ALA A 744 9.72 21.87 3.81
C ALA A 744 10.20 21.03 4.99
N THR A 745 10.50 19.76 4.76
CA THR A 745 11.29 19.00 5.71
C THR A 745 12.68 19.63 5.72
N ALA A 746 12.98 20.37 6.78
CA ALA A 746 14.32 20.80 7.18
C ALA A 746 15.28 19.62 7.48
N SER A 747 15.06 18.44 6.88
CA SER A 747 15.83 17.21 7.06
C SER A 747 16.21 16.55 5.73
N ILE A 748 16.07 17.24 4.60
CA ILE A 748 16.60 16.79 3.30
C ILE A 748 17.67 17.79 2.84
N ALA A 749 18.78 17.83 3.58
CA ALA A 749 20.08 18.33 3.15
C ALA A 749 21.15 17.37 3.74
N PRO A 750 22.31 17.21 3.10
CA PRO A 750 22.85 15.91 2.72
C PRO A 750 23.52 15.16 3.88
N ASP A 751 22.96 14.02 4.27
CA ASP A 751 23.75 12.89 4.81
C ASP A 751 24.63 12.23 3.71
N LEU A 752 24.64 12.79 2.49
CA LEU A 752 25.43 12.34 1.35
C LEU A 752 26.87 12.87 1.33
N ALA A 753 27.34 13.52 2.40
CA ALA A 753 28.73 13.93 2.52
C ALA A 753 29.26 13.72 3.95
N VAL A 754 29.57 12.47 4.30
CA VAL A 754 30.87 12.04 4.84
C VAL A 754 30.82 10.51 4.95
N SER A 755 31.67 9.84 4.16
CA SER A 755 32.13 8.50 4.45
C SER A 755 32.86 8.53 5.79
N GLY A 756 32.28 7.89 6.79
CA GLY A 756 32.83 7.75 8.13
C GLY A 756 31.72 7.21 9.01
N ALA A 757 31.91 6.00 9.54
CA ALA A 757 31.04 5.28 10.47
C ALA A 757 29.86 6.11 10.99
N SER A 758 28.62 5.68 10.71
CA SER A 758 27.48 6.14 11.49
C SER A 758 27.85 5.92 12.94
N ALA A 759 28.16 7.00 13.66
CA ALA A 759 28.18 6.95 15.09
C ALA A 759 26.76 6.53 15.44
N GLU A 760 26.60 5.26 15.85
CA GLU A 760 25.49 4.88 16.70
C GLU A 760 25.28 6.03 17.69
N PRO A 761 24.05 6.52 17.93
CA PRO A 761 23.86 7.48 19.00
C PRO A 761 24.50 6.85 20.23
N PRO A 762 25.59 7.45 20.76
CA PRO A 762 26.54 6.69 21.55
C PRO A 762 25.81 6.15 22.77
N VAL A 763 25.83 4.82 22.94
CA VAL A 763 25.41 4.22 24.19
C VAL A 763 26.35 4.79 25.25
N ARG A 764 25.83 5.71 26.08
CA ARG A 764 26.61 6.35 27.12
C ARG A 764 26.60 5.41 28.32
N VAL A 765 27.76 4.85 28.63
CA VAL A 765 27.96 3.96 29.77
C VAL A 765 28.73 4.72 30.84
N MET A 766 28.10 4.94 31.98
CA MET A 766 28.70 5.55 33.15
C MET A 766 28.89 4.47 34.21
N THR A 767 30.13 4.15 34.52
CA THR A 767 30.48 3.15 35.55
C THR A 767 30.52 3.73 36.96
N THR A 768 30.23 5.04 37.11
CA THR A 768 30.19 5.73 38.38
C THR A 768 28.93 6.62 38.47
N PRO A 769 28.25 6.65 39.63
CA PRO A 769 27.19 7.61 39.88
C PRO A 769 27.73 9.01 40.21
N GLN A 770 29.01 9.15 40.57
CA GLN A 770 29.62 10.45 40.88
C GLN A 770 30.31 11.03 39.65
N THR A 771 29.58 11.86 38.91
CA THR A 771 30.13 12.66 37.79
C THR A 771 30.18 14.15 38.17
N PRO A 772 31.14 14.94 37.63
CA PRO A 772 31.23 16.38 37.92
C PRO A 772 29.96 17.16 37.53
N VAL A 773 29.29 16.71 36.47
CA VAL A 773 27.97 17.16 36.04
C VAL A 773 27.12 15.89 35.87
N PRO A 774 25.89 15.85 36.41
CA PRO A 774 25.01 14.69 36.21
C PRO A 774 24.78 14.46 34.71
N GLU A 775 25.05 13.24 34.25
CA GLU A 775 24.67 12.82 32.91
C GLU A 775 23.17 12.55 32.91
N VAL A 776 22.43 13.15 31.98
CA VAL A 776 20.97 13.09 31.94
C VAL A 776 20.49 12.34 30.69
N GLN A 777 19.46 11.52 30.86
CA GLN A 777 18.66 10.94 29.79
C GLN A 777 17.23 11.47 29.84
N LEU A 778 16.73 11.89 28.67
CA LEU A 778 15.35 12.35 28.49
C LEU A 778 14.58 11.31 27.70
N LEU A 779 13.44 10.87 28.24
CA LEU A 779 12.54 9.91 27.61
C LEU A 779 11.17 10.57 27.42
N SER A 780 10.53 10.40 26.26
CA SER A 780 9.30 11.11 25.95
C SER A 780 8.52 10.46 24.81
N ASN A 781 7.19 10.44 24.94
CA ASN A 781 6.25 10.13 23.85
C ASN A 781 5.61 11.39 23.21
N GLY A 782 6.11 12.58 23.61
CA GLY A 782 5.61 13.89 23.18
C GLY A 782 4.63 14.55 24.16
N ARG A 783 3.99 13.77 25.05
CA ARG A 783 3.07 14.28 26.09
C ARG A 783 3.56 13.97 27.50
N TYR A 784 4.06 12.77 27.74
CA TYR A 784 4.70 12.37 28.98
C TYR A 784 6.22 12.43 28.83
N HIS A 785 6.90 13.01 29.82
CA HIS A 785 8.33 13.28 29.80
C HIS A 785 8.96 12.77 31.09
N VAL A 786 10.06 12.02 30.96
CA VAL A 786 10.88 11.54 32.09
C VAL A 786 12.30 12.03 31.90
N MET A 787 12.84 12.66 32.94
CA MET A 787 14.25 12.96 33.05
C MET A 787 14.85 12.01 34.08
N VAL A 788 15.97 11.36 33.74
CA VAL A 788 16.71 10.51 34.69
C VAL A 788 18.21 10.78 34.61
N THR A 789 18.87 10.84 35.75
CA THR A 789 20.32 11.08 35.87
C THR A 789 21.09 9.76 35.97
N ASN A 790 22.40 9.78 35.74
CA ASN A 790 23.27 8.61 35.89
C ASN A 790 23.34 8.08 37.33
N ALA A 791 22.90 8.82 38.34
CA ALA A 791 22.79 8.36 39.72
C ALA A 791 21.38 7.81 40.06
N GLY A 792 20.40 7.97 39.17
CA GLY A 792 19.02 7.49 39.34
C GLY A 792 18.05 8.53 39.92
N GLY A 793 18.49 9.79 40.10
CA GLY A 793 17.59 10.92 40.32
C GLY A 793 16.85 11.32 39.04
N GLY A 794 15.84 12.17 39.13
CA GLY A 794 15.01 12.50 37.98
C GLY A 794 13.67 13.15 38.27
N SER A 795 12.85 13.27 37.25
CA SER A 795 11.49 13.82 37.32
C SER A 795 10.59 13.26 36.24
N SER A 796 9.28 13.28 36.51
CA SER A 796 8.24 12.87 35.58
C SER A 796 7.23 14.00 35.41
N ARG A 797 6.88 14.31 34.16
CA ARG A 797 6.00 15.40 33.75
C ARG A 797 4.99 14.91 32.72
N TRP A 798 3.75 15.36 32.85
CA TRP A 798 2.72 15.18 31.84
C TRP A 798 2.28 16.55 31.32
N LYS A 799 2.55 16.81 30.04
CA LYS A 799 2.41 18.12 29.39
C LYS A 799 3.14 19.20 30.22
N ASP A 800 2.40 20.12 30.82
CA ASP A 800 2.92 21.19 31.66
C ASP A 800 2.80 20.91 33.17
N PHE A 801 2.27 19.74 33.56
CA PHE A 801 2.08 19.33 34.94
C PHE A 801 3.24 18.46 35.42
N ALA A 802 3.86 18.82 36.54
CA ALA A 802 4.76 17.94 37.25
C ALA A 802 3.97 16.79 37.89
N VAL A 803 4.33 15.55 37.53
CA VAL A 803 3.76 14.34 38.15
C VAL A 803 4.51 14.07 39.46
N THR A 804 5.84 14.07 39.40
CA THR A 804 6.72 13.92 40.55
C THR A 804 7.49 15.22 40.84
N ARG A 805 7.80 15.45 42.12
CA ARG A 805 8.52 16.64 42.56
C ARG A 805 9.96 16.61 42.09
N TRP A 806 10.41 17.74 41.56
CA TRP A 806 11.81 17.97 41.21
C TRP A 806 12.16 19.45 41.33
N ARG A 807 13.41 19.73 41.69
CA ARG A 807 13.95 21.08 41.78
C ARG A 807 15.28 21.13 41.06
N GLU A 808 15.51 22.23 40.37
CA GLU A 808 16.81 22.54 39.80
C GLU A 808 17.76 22.90 40.94
N ASP A 809 18.66 21.97 41.26
CA ASP A 809 19.74 22.16 42.22
C ASP A 809 20.99 21.48 41.67
N ALA A 810 21.98 22.28 41.28
CA ALA A 810 23.23 21.76 40.74
C ALA A 810 24.09 21.01 41.79
N THR A 811 23.74 21.12 43.08
CA THR A 811 24.48 20.50 44.19
C THR A 811 23.88 19.18 44.66
N CYS A 812 22.59 18.93 44.37
CA CYS A 812 21.84 17.80 44.91
C CYS A 812 21.00 17.11 43.83
N ASP A 813 21.15 15.78 43.70
CA ASP A 813 20.37 14.93 42.78
C ASP A 813 19.42 13.98 43.53
N ASN A 814 18.77 14.50 44.58
CA ASN A 814 17.99 13.71 45.53
C ASN A 814 16.48 13.66 45.20
N TRP A 815 16.06 14.10 44.02
CA TRP A 815 14.66 14.09 43.60
C TRP A 815 14.38 12.99 42.58
N GLY A 816 13.17 12.43 42.57
CA GLY A 816 12.74 11.47 41.56
C GLY A 816 11.90 10.32 42.11
N THR A 817 11.77 9.29 41.27
CA THR A 817 11.09 8.03 41.60
C THR A 817 12.12 6.98 41.95
N PHE A 818 12.07 6.48 43.18
CA PHE A 818 13.06 5.59 43.76
C PHE A 818 12.46 4.22 44.08
N CYS A 819 13.32 3.20 44.16
CA CYS A 819 12.94 1.86 44.60
C CYS A 819 14.01 1.29 45.53
N TYR A 820 13.63 1.03 46.77
CA TYR A 820 14.48 0.45 47.81
C TYR A 820 14.39 -1.06 47.78
N LEU A 821 15.54 -1.71 47.98
CA LEU A 821 15.68 -3.13 48.20
C LEU A 821 16.18 -3.36 49.62
N ARG A 822 15.51 -4.20 50.41
CA ARG A 822 15.92 -4.53 51.77
C ARG A 822 15.99 -6.03 51.97
N ASP A 823 17.13 -6.53 52.45
CA ASP A 823 17.25 -7.90 52.89
C ASP A 823 16.69 -8.02 54.32
N ILE A 824 15.60 -8.80 54.46
CA ILE A 824 14.90 -8.97 55.73
C ILE A 824 15.80 -9.65 56.79
N ALA A 825 16.71 -10.53 56.36
CA ALA A 825 17.54 -11.30 57.29
C ALA A 825 18.64 -10.44 57.94
N SER A 826 19.32 -9.62 57.15
CA SER A 826 20.38 -8.71 57.63
C SER A 826 19.84 -7.37 58.13
N GLY A 827 18.70 -6.92 57.61
CA GLY A 827 18.15 -5.59 57.84
C GLY A 827 18.81 -4.50 56.98
N GLU A 828 19.81 -4.84 56.17
CA GLU A 828 20.46 -3.92 55.24
C GLU A 828 19.54 -3.59 54.06
N PHE A 829 19.54 -2.33 53.64
CA PHE A 829 18.79 -1.87 52.48
C PHE A 829 19.61 -0.95 51.58
N TRP A 830 19.33 -0.93 50.29
CA TRP A 830 19.95 -0.07 49.28
C TRP A 830 18.91 0.33 48.22
N SER A 831 19.30 1.06 47.18
CA SER A 831 18.41 1.45 46.08
C SER A 831 18.79 0.68 44.80
N ILE A 832 17.83 0.53 43.88
CA ILE A 832 18.06 -0.09 42.55
C ILE A 832 19.06 0.72 41.67
N ALA A 833 19.26 2.00 41.99
CA ALA A 833 20.30 2.88 41.44
C ALA A 833 21.13 3.48 42.60
N HIS A 834 21.87 4.57 42.43
CA HIS A 834 22.66 5.16 43.53
C HIS A 834 21.80 6.01 44.49
N GLN A 835 20.96 6.87 43.93
CA GLN A 835 19.97 7.64 44.67
C GLN A 835 18.80 6.75 45.09
N PRO A 836 18.16 6.99 46.25
CA PRO A 836 18.44 8.08 47.17
C PRO A 836 19.35 7.66 48.33
N THR A 837 19.70 6.37 48.47
CA THR A 837 20.38 5.85 49.66
C THR A 837 21.86 6.23 49.74
N LEU A 838 22.47 6.61 48.62
CA LEU A 838 23.88 6.96 48.49
C LEU A 838 24.86 5.84 48.92
N LYS A 839 24.36 4.61 49.09
CA LYS A 839 25.20 3.47 49.44
C LYS A 839 26.10 3.10 48.27
N THR A 840 27.38 2.88 48.53
CA THR A 840 28.35 2.37 47.56
C THR A 840 28.00 0.93 47.20
N ALA A 841 27.91 0.63 45.90
CA ALA A 841 27.66 -0.71 45.38
C ALA A 841 28.97 -1.45 45.08
N ASP A 842 28.93 -2.79 45.07
CA ASP A 842 30.06 -3.63 44.63
C ASP A 842 30.31 -3.48 43.12
N HIS A 843 29.27 -3.18 42.36
CA HIS A 843 29.31 -2.87 40.94
C HIS A 843 28.18 -1.89 40.58
N TYR A 844 28.48 -0.91 39.74
CA TYR A 844 27.51 0.08 39.28
C TYR A 844 27.76 0.42 37.81
N GLU A 845 26.68 0.44 37.03
CA GLU A 845 26.69 0.84 35.63
C GLU A 845 25.35 1.52 35.30
N ALA A 846 25.39 2.71 34.72
CA ALA A 846 24.24 3.39 34.13
C ALA A 846 24.44 3.46 32.62
N ILE A 847 23.49 2.93 31.85
CA ILE A 847 23.56 2.83 30.40
C ILE A 847 22.41 3.64 29.81
N PHE A 848 22.74 4.67 29.05
CA PHE A 848 21.77 5.47 28.31
C PHE A 848 21.85 5.16 26.84
N SER A 849 20.70 4.77 26.28
CA SER A 849 20.54 4.50 24.85
C SER A 849 19.25 5.13 24.35
N GLU A 850 19.05 5.13 23.04
CA GLU A 850 17.88 5.75 22.45
C GLU A 850 16.59 5.07 22.95
N GLY A 851 15.71 5.84 23.59
CA GLY A 851 14.42 5.35 24.10
C GLY A 851 14.45 4.61 25.44
N ARG A 852 15.60 4.41 26.10
CA ARG A 852 15.68 3.74 27.41
C ARG A 852 16.84 4.20 28.30
N ALA A 853 16.65 4.11 29.61
CA ALA A 853 17.71 4.22 30.60
C ALA A 853 17.83 2.93 31.41
N GLU A 854 19.04 2.41 31.57
CA GLU A 854 19.30 1.19 32.31
C GLU A 854 20.26 1.41 33.48
N PHE A 855 20.03 0.69 34.57
CA PHE A 855 20.95 0.62 35.71
C PHE A 855 21.25 -0.83 36.03
N ARG A 856 22.53 -1.16 36.16
CA ARG A 856 23.00 -2.43 36.70
C ARG A 856 23.75 -2.15 37.98
N ARG A 857 23.28 -2.74 39.08
CA ARG A 857 23.86 -2.55 40.40
C ARG A 857 23.98 -3.88 41.10
N ARG A 858 25.09 -4.12 41.80
CA ARG A 858 25.29 -5.32 42.64
C ARG A 858 25.63 -4.93 44.07
N ASP A 859 24.93 -5.53 45.02
CA ASP A 859 25.16 -5.37 46.46
C ASP A 859 24.93 -6.72 47.15
N HIS A 860 25.88 -7.18 47.96
CA HIS A 860 25.69 -8.38 48.81
C HIS A 860 25.23 -9.64 48.04
N ASP A 861 25.85 -9.90 46.88
CA ASP A 861 25.49 -10.97 45.93
C ASP A 861 24.10 -10.85 45.29
N ILE A 862 23.39 -9.74 45.47
CA ILE A 862 22.15 -9.43 44.78
C ILE A 862 22.45 -8.48 43.62
N GLU A 863 22.08 -8.88 42.41
CA GLU A 863 22.17 -8.04 41.22
C GLU A 863 20.79 -7.50 40.86
N ALA A 864 20.68 -6.18 40.71
CA ALA A 864 19.50 -5.47 40.24
C ALA A 864 19.78 -4.89 38.85
N HIS A 865 18.96 -5.26 37.87
CA HIS A 865 18.94 -4.67 36.54
C HIS A 865 17.61 -3.94 36.34
N THR A 866 17.68 -2.62 36.24
CA THR A 866 16.53 -1.74 36.05
C THR A 866 16.52 -1.20 34.63
N GLU A 867 15.35 -1.24 33.98
CA GLU A 867 15.09 -0.60 32.69
C GLU A 867 13.94 0.42 32.86
N ILE A 868 14.13 1.63 32.35
CA ILE A 868 13.17 2.72 32.40
C ILE A 868 12.83 3.13 30.96
N VAL A 869 11.54 3.14 30.62
CA VAL A 869 11.01 3.53 29.30
C VAL A 869 9.71 4.33 29.45
N VAL A 870 9.40 5.15 28.44
CA VAL A 870 8.09 5.81 28.30
C VAL A 870 7.32 5.14 27.17
N SER A 871 6.07 4.76 27.40
CA SER A 871 5.24 4.11 26.38
C SER A 871 4.99 5.06 25.20
N PRO A 872 5.18 4.61 23.94
CA PRO A 872 4.93 5.46 22.78
C PRO A 872 3.43 5.71 22.55
N GLU A 873 2.56 4.83 23.04
CA GLU A 873 1.12 4.89 22.81
C GLU A 873 0.41 5.60 23.98
N ASP A 874 0.73 5.20 25.21
CA ASP A 874 0.09 5.68 26.43
C ASP A 874 1.01 6.63 27.22
N ASP A 875 0.42 7.52 28.01
CA ASP A 875 1.17 8.46 28.87
C ASP A 875 1.64 7.78 30.17
N ILE A 876 2.42 6.71 30.01
CA ILE A 876 2.87 5.80 31.07
C ILE A 876 4.40 5.72 31.10
N GLU A 877 4.96 5.83 32.29
CA GLU A 877 6.35 5.48 32.60
C GLU A 877 6.42 4.05 33.14
N LEU A 878 7.21 3.20 32.50
CA LEU A 878 7.42 1.82 32.91
C LEU A 878 8.83 1.66 33.48
N ARG A 879 8.91 1.10 34.70
CA ARG A 879 10.18 0.70 35.34
C ARG A 879 10.18 -0.79 35.59
N ARG A 880 11.03 -1.52 34.87
CA ARG A 880 11.18 -2.98 35.00
C ARG A 880 12.46 -3.29 35.77
N VAL A 881 12.34 -3.93 36.93
CA VAL A 881 13.47 -4.33 37.78
C VAL A 881 13.58 -5.85 37.79
N ARG A 882 14.70 -6.39 37.32
CA ARG A 882 15.07 -7.80 37.49
C ARG A 882 16.03 -7.94 38.65
N ILE A 883 15.72 -8.81 39.59
CA ILE A 883 16.55 -9.08 40.77
C ILE A 883 17.04 -10.52 40.70
N SER A 884 18.36 -10.70 40.73
CA SER A 884 19.02 -12.00 40.67
C SER A 884 19.86 -12.22 41.91
N ASN A 885 19.56 -13.28 42.67
CA ASN A 885 20.39 -13.72 43.79
C ASN A 885 21.55 -14.59 43.26
N ARG A 886 22.78 -14.08 43.31
CA ARG A 886 24.01 -14.82 42.93
C ARG A 886 24.63 -15.59 44.10
N GLY A 887 24.08 -15.44 45.30
CA GLY A 887 24.52 -16.17 46.48
C GLY A 887 24.02 -17.61 46.53
N ARG A 888 24.59 -18.41 47.44
CA ARG A 888 24.21 -19.83 47.66
C ARG A 888 23.06 -20.02 48.66
N THR A 889 22.64 -18.95 49.32
CA THR A 889 21.57 -18.97 50.34
C THR A 889 20.30 -18.34 49.79
N ARG A 890 19.14 -18.93 50.11
CA ARG A 890 17.84 -18.28 49.86
C ARG A 890 17.77 -16.98 50.67
N ARG A 891 17.30 -15.90 50.03
CA ARG A 891 17.12 -14.56 50.61
C ARG A 891 15.67 -14.11 50.43
N THR A 892 15.17 -13.28 51.35
CA THR A 892 13.88 -12.61 51.24
C THR A 892 14.14 -11.12 51.11
N ILE A 893 13.79 -10.55 49.95
CA ILE A 893 14.02 -9.15 49.63
C ILE A 893 12.67 -8.41 49.64
N GLU A 894 12.58 -7.37 50.44
CA GLU A 894 11.48 -6.41 50.43
C GLU A 894 11.77 -5.32 49.39
N ILE A 895 10.77 -5.01 48.56
CA ILE A 895 10.87 -4.03 47.47
C ILE A 895 9.87 -2.91 47.78
N THR A 896 10.36 -1.68 47.91
CA THR A 896 9.52 -0.51 48.23
C THR A 896 9.76 0.60 47.23
N SER A 897 8.73 1.01 46.49
CA SER A 897 8.80 2.17 45.58
C SER A 897 8.39 3.47 46.29
N TYR A 898 8.98 4.59 45.89
CA TYR A 898 8.75 5.90 46.48
C TYR A 898 8.75 6.99 45.41
N ALA A 899 7.78 7.91 45.49
CA ALA A 899 7.75 9.13 44.70
C ALA A 899 7.00 10.23 45.47
N GLU A 900 7.44 11.49 45.33
CA GLU A 900 6.70 12.64 45.85
C GLU A 900 5.78 13.21 44.77
N ILE A 901 4.47 13.03 44.93
CA ILE A 901 3.46 13.41 43.92
C ILE A 901 3.09 14.90 44.02
N VAL A 902 2.95 15.56 42.86
CA VAL A 902 2.63 17.01 42.76
C VAL A 902 1.31 17.29 42.04
N LEU A 903 1.15 16.79 40.81
CA LEU A 903 -0.03 16.98 39.93
C LEU A 903 -0.43 18.44 39.70
N ALA A 904 0.56 19.32 39.54
CA ALA A 904 0.38 20.75 39.32
C ALA A 904 1.48 21.30 38.39
N PRO A 905 1.32 22.48 37.77
CA PRO A 905 2.41 23.15 37.08
C PRO A 905 3.62 23.32 38.00
N ALA A 906 4.83 23.02 37.51
CA ALA A 906 6.05 23.00 38.33
C ALA A 906 6.31 24.31 39.09
N ALA A 907 6.04 25.46 38.45
CA ALA A 907 6.15 26.77 39.07
C ALA A 907 5.23 26.95 40.30
N ALA A 908 4.05 26.33 40.30
CA ALA A 908 3.10 26.42 41.40
C ALA A 908 3.56 25.63 42.64
N ASP A 909 4.19 24.46 42.45
CA ASP A 909 4.79 23.69 43.55
C ASP A 909 6.04 24.39 44.13
N ALA A 910 6.84 25.02 43.26
CA ALA A 910 8.04 25.75 43.65
C ALA A 910 7.74 26.95 44.56
N LEU A 911 6.65 27.68 44.30
CA LEU A 911 6.27 28.87 45.07
C LEU A 911 5.88 28.54 46.52
N HIS A 912 5.06 27.51 46.74
CA HIS A 912 4.59 27.11 48.08
C HIS A 912 4.36 25.60 48.20
N SER A 913 5.43 24.82 48.36
CA SER A 913 5.36 23.34 48.40
C SER A 913 4.47 22.80 49.53
N ALA A 914 4.60 23.34 50.75
CA ALA A 914 3.78 22.93 51.89
C ALA A 914 2.28 23.17 51.65
N PHE A 915 1.94 24.27 50.97
CA PHE A 915 0.57 24.57 50.57
C PHE A 915 0.11 23.67 49.41
N SER A 916 1.01 23.37 48.47
CA SER A 916 0.73 22.49 47.32
C SER A 916 0.34 21.07 47.74
N ASN A 917 0.96 20.54 48.79
CA ASN A 917 0.68 19.19 49.32
C ASN A 917 -0.75 19.06 49.88
N LEU A 918 -1.32 20.12 50.46
CA LEU A 918 -2.67 20.11 51.04
C LEU A 918 -3.77 19.73 50.02
N PHE A 919 -3.49 19.87 48.74
CA PHE A 919 -4.43 19.57 47.67
C PHE A 919 -4.27 18.15 47.11
N VAL A 920 -3.21 17.42 47.44
CA VAL A 920 -3.01 16.04 46.94
C VAL A 920 -3.75 15.07 47.85
N GLN A 921 -4.54 14.18 47.23
CA GLN A 921 -5.27 13.12 47.90
C GLN A 921 -4.90 11.76 47.31
N THR A 922 -4.70 10.76 48.16
CA THR A 922 -4.42 9.38 47.79
C THR A 922 -5.59 8.47 48.17
N GLU A 923 -5.79 7.43 47.38
CA GLU A 923 -6.75 6.33 47.63
C GLU A 923 -6.03 5.00 47.31
N ILE A 924 -6.17 4.01 48.18
CA ILE A 924 -5.57 2.69 48.01
C ILE A 924 -6.61 1.74 47.41
N ILE A 925 -6.32 1.22 46.22
CA ILE A 925 -7.15 0.22 45.54
C ILE A 925 -6.56 -1.17 45.81
N GLU A 926 -6.91 -1.75 46.95
CA GLU A 926 -6.34 -3.04 47.43
C GLU A 926 -6.43 -4.17 46.40
N LYS A 927 -7.60 -4.32 45.74
CA LYS A 927 -7.83 -5.37 44.73
C LYS A 927 -6.85 -5.31 43.55
N ARG A 928 -6.30 -4.13 43.28
CA ARG A 928 -5.35 -3.88 42.19
C ARG A 928 -3.94 -3.65 42.70
N ALA A 929 -3.71 -3.65 44.02
CA ALA A 929 -2.45 -3.24 44.65
C ALA A 929 -1.94 -1.89 44.12
N ALA A 930 -2.83 -0.92 43.94
CA ALA A 930 -2.53 0.37 43.31
C ALA A 930 -2.82 1.55 44.25
N ILE A 931 -2.06 2.64 44.09
CA ILE A 931 -2.33 3.93 44.73
C ILE A 931 -2.83 4.89 43.66
N LEU A 932 -4.03 5.44 43.84
CA LEU A 932 -4.59 6.49 43.01
C LEU A 932 -4.31 7.84 43.67
N CYS A 933 -3.74 8.78 42.93
CA CYS A 933 -3.46 10.13 43.40
C CYS A 933 -4.28 11.13 42.58
N THR A 934 -4.96 12.01 43.28
CA THR A 934 -5.76 13.10 42.71
C THR A 934 -5.37 14.42 43.35
N ARG A 935 -5.73 15.52 42.69
CA ARG A 935 -5.56 16.85 43.25
C ARG A 935 -6.92 17.52 43.39
N ARG A 936 -7.20 18.11 44.55
CA ARG A 936 -8.43 18.85 44.79
C ARG A 936 -8.41 20.16 43.97
N PRO A 937 -9.39 20.40 43.08
CA PRO A 937 -9.45 21.61 42.29
C PRO A 937 -9.72 22.83 43.20
N ARG A 938 -9.17 23.99 42.82
CA ARG A 938 -9.32 25.27 43.53
C ARG A 938 -10.49 26.11 43.01
N SER A 939 -10.94 25.84 41.80
CA SER A 939 -12.15 26.40 41.19
C SER A 939 -12.95 25.32 40.47
N GLN A 940 -14.23 25.59 40.17
CA GLN A 940 -15.07 24.63 39.43
C GLN A 940 -14.60 24.42 37.97
N GLU A 941 -13.77 25.32 37.44
CA GLU A 941 -13.24 25.26 36.07
C GLU A 941 -11.84 24.62 36.00
N GLU A 942 -11.20 24.36 37.15
CA GLU A 942 -9.86 23.77 37.19
C GLU A 942 -9.91 22.26 36.93
N HIS A 943 -9.37 21.84 35.80
CA HIS A 943 -9.18 20.42 35.47
C HIS A 943 -7.81 19.94 35.95
N THR A 944 -7.81 19.10 36.99
CA THR A 944 -6.58 18.51 37.55
C THR A 944 -6.37 17.08 37.03
N PRO A 945 -5.14 16.70 36.62
CA PRO A 945 -4.86 15.33 36.22
C PRO A 945 -4.95 14.36 37.40
N MET A 946 -5.21 13.09 37.08
CA MET A 946 -5.12 11.96 38.01
C MET A 946 -3.89 11.13 37.64
N SER A 947 -3.18 10.58 38.63
CA SER A 947 -2.12 9.59 38.41
C SER A 947 -2.40 8.33 39.20
N PHE A 948 -1.99 7.18 38.70
CA PHE A 948 -2.01 5.94 39.47
C PHE A 948 -0.63 5.30 39.46
N HIS A 949 -0.29 4.60 40.55
CA HIS A 949 0.95 3.86 40.71
C HIS A 949 0.62 2.40 41.02
N LEU A 950 1.30 1.48 40.33
CA LEU A 950 1.10 0.04 40.43
C LEU A 950 2.46 -0.67 40.41
N MET A 951 2.61 -1.73 41.21
CA MET A 951 3.74 -2.65 41.15
C MET A 951 3.25 -4.09 40.99
N THR A 952 3.80 -4.81 40.01
CA THR A 952 3.54 -6.24 39.80
C THR A 952 4.84 -7.04 39.93
N ALA A 953 4.78 -8.19 40.59
CA ALA A 953 5.91 -9.08 40.76
C ALA A 953 5.63 -10.42 40.06
N HIS A 954 6.62 -10.92 39.31
CA HIS A 954 6.53 -12.18 38.56
C HIS A 954 7.71 -13.09 38.93
N GLY A 955 7.49 -14.41 38.96
CA GLY A 955 8.57 -15.40 39.10
C GLY A 955 9.08 -15.66 40.53
N ALA A 956 8.37 -15.21 41.56
CA ALA A 956 8.66 -15.50 42.97
C ALA A 956 7.38 -15.51 43.83
N ASP A 957 7.44 -16.14 45.00
CA ASP A 957 6.38 -16.08 46.02
C ASP A 957 6.27 -14.64 46.55
N ALA A 958 5.32 -13.87 46.02
CA ALA A 958 5.07 -12.51 46.48
C ALA A 958 4.28 -12.54 47.82
N GLY A 959 4.83 -11.90 48.85
CA GLY A 959 4.15 -11.72 50.14
C GLY A 959 3.01 -10.70 50.07
N ALA A 960 2.38 -10.43 51.22
CA ALA A 960 1.34 -9.40 51.32
C ALA A 960 1.91 -8.01 51.00
N VAL A 961 1.20 -7.25 50.16
CA VAL A 961 1.55 -5.87 49.81
C VAL A 961 1.05 -4.93 50.91
N SER A 962 1.85 -3.93 51.26
CA SER A 962 1.46 -2.85 52.17
C SER A 962 1.79 -1.49 51.54
N PHE A 963 1.11 -0.43 51.99
CA PHE A 963 1.17 0.90 51.38
C PHE A 963 1.45 1.97 52.43
N GLU A 964 2.10 3.06 52.04
CA GLU A 964 2.28 4.26 52.86
C GLU A 964 2.07 5.49 51.99
N THR A 965 1.25 6.43 52.46
CA THR A 965 1.04 7.71 51.78
C THR A 965 1.21 8.90 52.71
N ASP A 966 1.52 8.68 54.00
CA ASP A 966 1.89 9.71 54.97
C ASP A 966 3.41 9.89 54.97
N ARG A 967 3.84 11.11 54.60
CA ARG A 967 5.27 11.45 54.50
C ARG A 967 5.98 11.36 55.84
N VAL A 968 5.33 11.76 56.93
CA VAL A 968 5.89 11.73 58.29
C VAL A 968 6.12 10.29 58.74
N ARG A 969 5.23 9.36 58.38
CA ARG A 969 5.39 7.94 58.68
C ARG A 969 6.47 7.28 57.84
N PHE A 970 6.53 7.59 56.55
CA PHE A 970 7.53 7.00 55.66
C PHE A 970 8.95 7.48 55.99
N ILE A 971 9.15 8.80 55.99
CA ILE A 971 10.48 9.41 56.18
C ILE A 971 10.85 9.48 57.66
N GLY A 972 9.90 9.75 58.55
CA GLY A 972 10.14 10.00 59.97
C GLY A 972 10.44 11.46 60.29
N ARG A 973 10.15 11.87 61.53
CA ARG A 973 10.51 13.21 62.02
C ARG A 973 12.04 13.36 62.08
N GLY A 974 12.57 14.32 61.32
CA GLY A 974 14.02 14.54 61.22
C GLY A 974 14.75 13.51 60.35
N GLY A 975 14.01 12.59 59.70
CA GLY A 975 14.57 11.65 58.74
C GLY A 975 14.71 12.23 57.34
N THR A 976 15.34 11.46 56.46
CA THR A 976 15.60 11.81 55.06
C THR A 976 15.33 10.59 54.18
N ILE A 977 15.11 10.79 52.88
CA ILE A 977 14.94 9.69 51.91
C ILE A 977 16.22 8.85 51.72
N THR A 978 17.38 9.32 52.19
CA THR A 978 18.61 8.50 52.26
C THR A 978 18.49 7.37 53.28
N ALA A 979 17.78 7.59 54.39
CA ALA A 979 17.54 6.62 55.44
C ALA A 979 16.14 6.81 56.06
N PRO A 980 15.07 6.50 55.30
CA PRO A 980 13.70 6.75 55.75
C PRO A 980 13.34 5.83 56.90
N HIS A 981 12.53 6.32 57.85
CA HIS A 981 12.08 5.54 59.01
C HIS A 981 11.46 4.20 58.62
N ALA A 982 10.68 4.16 57.53
CA ALA A 982 10.08 2.92 57.00
C ALA A 982 11.11 1.82 56.71
N MET A 983 12.29 2.16 56.19
CA MET A 983 13.36 1.18 55.89
C MET A 983 14.15 0.77 57.14
N LEU A 984 14.10 1.56 58.21
CA LEU A 984 14.78 1.28 59.48
C LEU A 984 13.89 0.49 60.45
N SER A 985 12.59 0.77 60.46
CA SER A 985 11.61 0.06 61.29
C SER A 985 11.39 -1.38 60.81
N ARG A 986 11.01 -2.27 61.72
CA ARG A 986 10.58 -3.64 61.38
C ARG A 986 9.04 -3.68 61.42
N GLY A 987 8.39 -3.98 60.31
CA GLY A 987 6.93 -4.07 60.21
C GLY A 987 6.42 -3.71 58.81
N SER A 988 5.13 -3.97 58.57
CA SER A 988 4.44 -3.54 57.34
C SER A 988 4.16 -2.04 57.36
N LEU A 989 4.03 -1.44 56.18
CA LEU A 989 3.57 -0.05 56.04
C LEU A 989 2.14 0.10 56.56
N SER A 990 1.78 1.32 56.99
CA SER A 990 0.60 1.53 57.83
C SER A 990 -0.75 1.57 57.10
N GLY A 991 -0.75 1.64 55.76
CA GLY A 991 -1.96 1.64 54.94
C GLY A 991 -2.76 2.95 55.01
N SER A 992 -2.11 4.08 55.34
CA SER A 992 -2.80 5.37 55.34
C SER A 992 -3.22 5.79 53.93
N GLU A 993 -4.38 6.42 53.79
CA GLU A 993 -4.86 7.07 52.57
C GLU A 993 -5.58 8.39 52.91
N GLY A 994 -5.84 9.23 51.92
CA GLY A 994 -6.48 10.54 52.07
C GLY A 994 -5.54 11.70 51.77
N SER A 995 -5.66 12.79 52.53
CA SER A 995 -4.81 13.98 52.31
C SER A 995 -3.35 13.69 52.66
N VAL A 996 -2.44 13.98 51.73
CA VAL A 996 -1.00 13.82 51.90
C VAL A 996 -0.48 15.01 52.72
N LEU A 997 -0.32 14.84 54.04
CA LEU A 997 0.20 15.86 54.96
C LEU A 997 1.69 15.68 55.27
#